data_AF-A0A928I333-F1
#
_entry.id   AF-A0A928I333-F1
#
_cell.length_a   1.000
_cell.length_b   1.000
_cell.length_c   1.000
_cell.angle_alpha   90.00
_cell.angle_beta   90.00
_cell.angle_gamma   90.00
#
_symmetry.space_group_name_H-M   'P 1'
#
loop_
_entity.id
_entity.type
_entity.pdbx_description
1 polymer ?
#
loop_
_entity_poly.entity_id
_entity_poly.type
_entity_poly.pdbx_seq_one_letter_code
_entity_poly.pdbx_strand_id
1 'polypeptide(L)'
;MKKNLRSMIESWQESSAQILVDMNQYDLIESTGMKPDLAHKKNAHMSAAWRLRELDRVVIPMGGSDLSGVRYLTFSVCAAGAMGASFRLTFSNSHTGESTGGYETTICIAKDGWNDYRLEIPFLHSTGKCAGWNDIGSIIFEALNVPTEGRSPVLYFDSFYVYESEIAPVYARIPELKGAAVFSKTGNFSIIDRKRIPNSIDDSEAKPFEEKGVLWLPMAPVAAGIAFSCVVDNRALTLSFTYRRKKYAFSANSNRVTVDGVESPLGFFPKERGGILFFPADYVREFFRWRQIFVDGMGLIILSNRKNIFQSGRDSAILWQLVAATTFHRPEADRVLSDLRRRFSASRGRLLLSYDELMQLRRKAKEEPTLAGYLKALKAEYGTTSEAFKSEPIVTAKPRTAQALADDLALSAEKIIAFSTLYRVTGDKKYCERAALECEALGNFKDWNSQLMSSVGTVALAVAICYDWCHHVWSEGRKAIVERALLRNAMRVGLECYDGKRHMWIAGGTAAAVVNAGMLATALALADIYPETALKLINRVLRNVEACFAAYAPDGGYSEGVAAWEKSSRSLALLIAMLQKACGSDYGLASAPGFAATGYFAIATETANGMWNFHNSAAEATDTSMMFWLGEQYGDATYTTLRHQQLASGAKRVSPFDILFYAPLDESFKVALPQDTVYRKAGLAIMRSGWEKDDTFVGLHGGANDEVNGDLDAGSVILDMAGVRFFAETGGIETLPVMMRRRAAGQNTIVVNPAAEPAPDQAPHANAKIVEMKGRKDHIYAVVDMTDTNKDILRGKRGVMLTDNRTTVVIQDELVLKAPGEILWTVYTPAEVELLNGAKIAKLTVGEKVLKCQIGGFGKAKFAAEKVENSDLTRLYIKAEVKDRLRLSVAAKVIGEGEDFAQKLYDVTPISTWGDAE
;
A
#
# COMPACT_ATOMS: atom_id res chain seq x y z
N MET A 1 -34.85 -14.74 -2.57
CA MET A 1 -35.34 -13.43 -2.09
C MET A 1 -35.12 -12.50 -3.25
N LYS A 2 -36.17 -11.94 -3.85
CA LYS A 2 -36.02 -11.03 -5.00
C LYS A 2 -35.48 -9.70 -4.48
N LYS A 3 -34.32 -9.28 -4.97
CA LYS A 3 -33.68 -8.03 -4.55
C LYS A 3 -33.31 -7.20 -5.78
N ASN A 4 -33.26 -5.88 -5.60
CA ASN A 4 -33.03 -4.91 -6.67
C ASN A 4 -31.66 -4.25 -6.52
N LEU A 5 -30.68 -4.63 -7.35
CA LEU A 5 -29.34 -4.01 -7.37
C LEU A 5 -29.38 -2.50 -7.60
N ARG A 6 -30.42 -1.99 -8.27
CA ARG A 6 -30.54 -0.55 -8.56
C ARG A 6 -30.70 0.30 -7.30
N SER A 7 -31.26 -0.24 -6.21
CA SER A 7 -31.33 0.47 -4.92
C SER A 7 -30.00 0.46 -4.15
N MET A 8 -28.98 -0.22 -4.66
CA MET A 8 -27.64 -0.32 -4.06
C MET A 8 -26.60 0.50 -4.85
N ILE A 9 -27.04 1.35 -5.78
CA ILE A 9 -26.17 2.33 -6.41
C ILE A 9 -25.66 3.26 -5.31
N GLU A 10 -24.33 3.35 -5.19
CA GLU A 10 -23.69 4.19 -4.18
C GLU A 10 -24.09 5.66 -4.41
N SER A 11 -24.69 6.28 -3.39
CA SER A 11 -24.94 7.71 -3.37
C SER A 11 -23.68 8.44 -2.92
N TRP A 12 -23.36 9.55 -3.57
CA TRP A 12 -22.32 10.49 -3.15
C TRP A 12 -22.59 10.90 -1.70
N GLN A 13 -21.70 10.54 -0.79
CA GLN A 13 -21.81 10.93 0.61
C GLN A 13 -21.20 12.31 0.81
N GLU A 14 -21.72 13.03 1.78
CA GLU A 14 -21.15 14.29 2.27
C GLU A 14 -19.97 13.95 3.19
N SER A 15 -18.94 14.79 3.24
CA SER A 15 -17.73 14.51 4.04
C SER A 15 -18.07 14.30 5.52
N SER A 16 -17.23 13.61 6.27
CA SER A 16 -17.35 13.56 7.75
C SER A 16 -17.40 14.96 8.36
N ALA A 17 -18.34 15.17 9.30
CA ALA A 17 -18.50 16.41 10.06
C ALA A 17 -17.17 16.89 10.69
N GLN A 18 -16.72 18.10 10.33
CA GLN A 18 -15.62 18.79 11.00
C GLN A 18 -16.20 19.77 12.02
N ILE A 19 -15.59 19.86 13.21
CA ILE A 19 -16.02 20.84 14.21
C ILE A 19 -15.54 22.23 13.75
N LEU A 20 -16.49 23.10 13.41
CA LEU A 20 -16.23 24.51 13.10
C LEU A 20 -16.05 25.33 14.38
N VAL A 21 -16.92 25.11 15.36
CA VAL A 21 -16.86 25.75 16.68
C VAL A 21 -17.10 24.69 17.73
N ASP A 22 -16.08 24.46 18.57
CA ASP A 22 -16.17 23.54 19.70
C ASP A 22 -16.77 24.25 20.92
N MET A 23 -18.04 23.99 21.18
CA MET A 23 -18.78 24.60 22.31
C MET A 23 -18.44 23.94 23.66
N ASN A 24 -17.37 23.13 23.70
CA ASN A 24 -16.75 22.59 24.92
C ASN A 24 -15.43 23.26 25.31
N GLN A 25 -14.91 24.20 24.51
CA GLN A 25 -13.72 24.98 24.88
C GLN A 25 -14.08 26.14 25.81
N TYR A 26 -13.91 25.93 27.12
CA TYR A 26 -14.29 26.90 28.16
C TYR A 26 -13.71 28.30 27.94
N ASP A 27 -12.42 28.40 27.58
CA ASP A 27 -11.77 29.69 27.34
C ASP A 27 -12.41 30.45 26.18
N LEU A 28 -12.80 29.74 25.11
CA LEU A 28 -13.52 30.31 23.98
C LEU A 28 -14.92 30.78 24.39
N ILE A 29 -15.68 29.94 25.11
CA ILE A 29 -17.05 30.24 25.53
C ILE A 29 -17.08 31.47 26.45
N GLU A 30 -16.21 31.52 27.46
CA GLU A 30 -16.17 32.64 28.40
C GLU A 30 -15.77 33.95 27.71
N SER A 31 -14.86 33.89 26.73
CA SER A 31 -14.46 35.08 25.96
C SER A 31 -15.61 35.72 25.15
N THR A 32 -16.67 34.96 24.88
CA THR A 32 -17.83 35.42 24.10
C THR A 32 -18.94 36.03 24.97
N GLY A 33 -18.78 36.03 26.29
CA GLY A 33 -19.81 36.46 27.25
C GLY A 33 -20.86 35.39 27.58
N MET A 34 -20.86 34.25 26.88
CA MET A 34 -21.61 33.07 27.29
C MET A 34 -21.03 32.50 28.59
N LYS A 35 -21.89 31.94 29.46
CA LYS A 35 -21.44 31.37 30.74
C LYS A 35 -21.52 29.85 30.72
N PRO A 36 -20.55 29.13 31.29
CA PRO A 36 -20.67 27.70 31.45
C PRO A 36 -21.71 27.30 32.51
N ASP A 37 -22.53 26.28 32.20
CA ASP A 37 -23.53 25.73 33.11
C ASP A 37 -23.25 24.24 33.41
N LEU A 38 -22.43 24.02 34.44
CA LEU A 38 -21.96 22.69 34.83
C LEU A 38 -23.06 21.78 35.40
N ALA A 39 -24.20 22.33 35.82
CA ALA A 39 -25.30 21.56 36.38
C ALA A 39 -26.02 20.72 35.30
N HIS A 40 -26.06 21.19 34.06
CA HIS A 40 -26.69 20.51 32.91
C HIS A 40 -25.76 19.53 32.17
N LYS A 41 -24.45 19.54 32.50
CA LYS A 41 -23.42 18.70 31.86
C LYS A 41 -23.66 17.19 32.03
N LYS A 42 -24.28 16.75 33.14
CA LYS A 42 -24.51 15.32 33.43
C LYS A 42 -25.60 14.67 32.56
N ASN A 43 -26.49 15.45 31.96
CA ASN A 43 -27.63 14.94 31.19
C ASN A 43 -27.58 15.30 29.69
N ALA A 44 -26.70 16.22 29.27
CA ALA A 44 -26.75 16.78 27.91
C ALA A 44 -25.39 16.99 27.21
N HIS A 45 -24.24 16.69 27.85
CA HIS A 45 -22.91 16.95 27.26
C HIS A 45 -22.62 18.41 26.85
N MET A 46 -23.31 19.41 27.43
CA MET A 46 -23.19 20.82 27.00
C MET A 46 -22.42 21.67 28.01
N SER A 47 -21.72 22.70 27.52
CA SER A 47 -21.08 23.72 28.36
C SER A 47 -21.34 25.17 27.98
N ALA A 48 -21.92 25.52 26.83
CA ALA A 48 -22.17 26.93 26.49
C ALA A 48 -23.65 27.30 26.69
N ALA A 49 -23.94 28.19 27.65
CA ALA A 49 -25.28 28.71 27.89
C ALA A 49 -25.39 30.19 27.48
N TRP A 50 -26.29 30.48 26.54
CA TRP A 50 -26.61 31.83 26.08
C TRP A 50 -27.92 32.31 26.70
N ARG A 51 -27.84 33.28 27.62
CA ARG A 51 -29.01 33.91 28.27
C ARG A 51 -29.46 35.11 27.46
N LEU A 52 -30.52 34.95 26.68
CA LEU A 52 -30.91 35.92 25.64
C LEU A 52 -31.31 37.32 26.17
N ARG A 53 -31.69 37.43 27.46
CA ARG A 53 -32.01 38.73 28.09
C ARG A 53 -30.80 39.45 28.68
N GLU A 54 -29.71 38.73 28.94
CA GLU A 54 -28.49 39.29 29.54
C GLU A 54 -27.44 39.63 28.46
N LEU A 55 -27.51 38.92 27.33
CA LEU A 55 -26.57 39.05 26.23
C LEU A 55 -27.34 38.96 24.92
N ASP A 56 -27.56 40.09 24.26
CA ASP A 56 -28.28 40.19 23.00
C ASP A 56 -27.43 39.81 21.79
N ARG A 57 -26.10 39.82 21.94
CA ARG A 57 -25.13 39.58 20.87
C ARG A 57 -23.93 38.77 21.34
N VAL A 58 -23.53 37.79 20.55
CA VAL A 58 -22.34 36.94 20.78
C VAL A 58 -21.49 36.98 19.52
N VAL A 59 -20.18 37.18 19.67
CA VAL A 59 -19.21 37.15 18.57
C VAL A 59 -18.15 36.09 18.87
N ILE A 60 -18.01 35.13 17.97
CA ILE A 60 -16.99 34.07 18.02
C ILE A 60 -15.92 34.37 16.96
N PRO A 61 -14.67 34.67 17.35
CA PRO A 61 -13.61 34.94 16.38
C PRO A 61 -13.19 33.65 15.66
N MET A 62 -13.01 33.74 14.33
CA MET A 62 -12.66 32.59 13.47
C MET A 62 -11.25 32.69 12.86
N GLY A 63 -10.51 33.77 13.14
CA GLY A 63 -9.11 33.90 12.72
C GLY A 63 -8.86 33.94 11.19
N GLY A 64 -9.87 34.21 10.37
CA GLY A 64 -9.76 34.18 8.90
C GLY A 64 -9.91 32.78 8.31
N SER A 65 -10.96 32.07 8.75
CA SER A 65 -11.22 30.70 8.32
C SER A 65 -11.72 30.66 6.87
N ASP A 66 -11.19 29.73 6.07
CA ASP A 66 -11.67 29.44 4.71
C ASP A 66 -12.79 28.39 4.75
N LEU A 67 -14.01 28.81 4.47
CA LEU A 67 -15.20 27.96 4.37
C LEU A 67 -15.68 27.76 2.93
N SER A 68 -14.87 28.10 1.92
CA SER A 68 -15.26 28.02 0.50
C SER A 68 -15.52 26.58 0.02
N GLY A 69 -14.94 25.58 0.69
CA GLY A 69 -15.19 24.15 0.45
C GLY A 69 -16.38 23.57 1.21
N VAL A 70 -17.03 24.34 2.10
CA VAL A 70 -18.09 23.86 2.98
C VAL A 70 -19.46 23.96 2.31
N ARG A 71 -20.23 22.87 2.40
CA ARG A 71 -21.61 22.77 1.92
C ARG A 71 -22.65 22.94 3.02
N TYR A 72 -22.50 22.24 4.15
CA TYR A 72 -23.50 22.26 5.22
C TYR A 72 -22.92 22.70 6.56
N LEU A 73 -23.75 23.34 7.37
CA LEU A 73 -23.59 23.52 8.81
C LEU A 73 -24.66 22.70 9.52
N THR A 74 -24.30 21.92 10.53
CA THR A 74 -25.26 21.31 11.47
C THR A 74 -24.91 21.67 12.89
N PHE A 75 -25.94 21.90 13.71
CA PHE A 75 -25.80 22.10 15.15
C PHE A 75 -27.14 21.85 15.83
N SER A 76 -27.08 21.54 17.12
CA SER A 76 -28.27 21.33 17.96
C SER A 76 -28.32 22.38 19.06
N VAL A 77 -29.53 22.85 19.36
CA VAL A 77 -29.79 23.83 20.42
C VAL A 77 -30.86 23.30 21.35
N CYS A 78 -30.55 23.23 22.64
CA CYS A 78 -31.54 22.93 23.66
C CYS A 78 -32.07 24.24 24.25
N ALA A 79 -33.37 24.48 24.12
CA ALA A 79 -34.05 25.68 24.59
C ALA A 79 -34.70 25.46 25.96
N ALA A 80 -34.50 26.39 26.89
CA ALA A 80 -35.18 26.41 28.19
C ALA A 80 -35.99 27.70 28.34
N GLY A 81 -37.31 27.63 28.19
CA GLY A 81 -38.22 28.77 28.25
C GLY A 81 -38.03 29.74 27.08
N ALA A 82 -37.54 29.26 25.93
CA ALA A 82 -37.18 30.04 24.76
C ALA A 82 -37.99 29.66 23.50
N MET A 83 -39.02 28.83 23.62
CA MET A 83 -39.97 28.58 22.54
C MET A 83 -40.53 29.89 21.97
N GLY A 84 -40.48 30.05 20.65
CA GLY A 84 -40.90 31.27 19.95
C GLY A 84 -39.82 32.35 19.85
N ALA A 85 -38.67 32.18 20.51
CA ALA A 85 -37.48 33.00 20.28
C ALA A 85 -36.87 32.69 18.90
N SER A 86 -36.03 33.60 18.42
CA SER A 86 -35.19 33.40 17.23
C SER A 86 -33.82 34.04 17.45
N PHE A 87 -32.86 33.72 16.60
CA PHE A 87 -31.61 34.47 16.54
C PHE A 87 -31.11 34.54 15.10
N ARG A 88 -30.45 35.63 14.76
CA ARG A 88 -29.70 35.74 13.51
C ARG A 88 -28.35 35.08 13.69
N LEU A 89 -27.98 34.22 12.75
CA LEU A 89 -26.65 33.65 12.61
C LEU A 89 -25.97 34.31 11.41
N THR A 90 -24.85 35.00 11.65
CA THR A 90 -24.09 35.70 10.61
C THR A 90 -22.65 35.19 10.56
N PHE A 91 -22.20 34.83 9.36
CA PHE A 91 -20.80 34.60 9.02
C PHE A 91 -20.22 35.90 8.48
N SER A 92 -19.46 36.62 9.31
CA SER A 92 -18.93 37.94 8.97
C SER A 92 -17.52 37.82 8.37
N ASN A 93 -17.27 38.59 7.31
CA ASN A 93 -15.91 38.78 6.80
C ASN A 93 -15.07 39.73 7.70
N SER A 94 -15.62 40.24 8.81
CA SER A 94 -14.89 41.06 9.78
C SER A 94 -14.32 40.24 10.94
N HIS A 95 -13.08 40.52 11.32
CA HIS A 95 -12.43 39.93 12.50
C HIS A 95 -12.79 40.63 13.81
N THR A 96 -13.35 41.85 13.75
CA THR A 96 -13.79 42.62 14.93
C THR A 96 -15.29 42.46 15.21
N GLY A 97 -16.05 41.87 14.29
CA GLY A 97 -17.51 41.74 14.38
C GLY A 97 -18.28 43.03 14.13
N GLU A 98 -17.63 44.12 13.69
CA GLU A 98 -18.25 45.45 13.52
C GLU A 98 -18.75 45.75 12.08
N SER A 99 -18.46 44.90 11.10
CA SER A 99 -18.85 45.15 9.70
C SER A 99 -20.14 44.43 9.29
N THR A 100 -20.88 45.02 8.35
CA THR A 100 -22.13 44.50 7.78
C THR A 100 -21.93 43.53 6.60
N GLY A 101 -20.67 43.27 6.21
CA GLY A 101 -20.30 42.39 5.10
C GLY A 101 -20.22 40.93 5.53
N GLY A 102 -21.09 40.08 5.00
CA GLY A 102 -21.11 38.66 5.36
C GLY A 102 -22.32 37.91 4.81
N TYR A 103 -22.63 36.77 5.43
CA TYR A 103 -23.75 35.92 5.04
C TYR A 103 -24.58 35.56 6.27
N GLU A 104 -25.90 35.67 6.20
CA GLU A 104 -26.76 35.47 7.36
C GLU A 104 -28.00 34.63 7.09
N THR A 105 -28.57 34.13 8.19
CA THR A 105 -29.91 33.54 8.24
C THR A 105 -30.53 33.70 9.62
N THR A 106 -31.86 33.63 9.70
CA THR A 106 -32.60 33.64 10.96
C THR A 106 -33.00 32.23 11.36
N ILE A 107 -32.61 31.84 12.58
CA ILE A 107 -32.91 30.55 13.19
C ILE A 107 -34.05 30.72 14.18
N CYS A 108 -35.12 29.93 14.01
CA CYS A 108 -36.32 30.00 14.85
C CYS A 108 -36.36 28.82 15.83
N ILE A 109 -36.59 29.10 17.12
CA ILE A 109 -36.74 28.08 18.16
C ILE A 109 -38.19 27.57 18.18
N ALA A 110 -38.41 26.39 17.63
CA ALA A 110 -39.75 25.84 17.43
C ALA A 110 -40.37 25.28 18.73
N LYS A 111 -39.55 24.79 19.66
CA LYS A 111 -39.99 24.20 20.93
C LYS A 111 -38.95 24.37 22.03
N ASP A 112 -39.41 24.31 23.28
CA ASP A 112 -38.52 24.06 24.42
C ASP A 112 -37.97 22.61 24.35
N GLY A 113 -36.74 22.41 24.79
CA GLY A 113 -35.96 21.20 24.56
C GLY A 113 -35.11 21.27 23.27
N TRP A 114 -34.72 20.10 22.74
CA TRP A 114 -33.79 20.01 21.62
C TRP A 114 -34.39 20.41 20.27
N ASN A 115 -33.66 21.24 19.53
CA ASN A 115 -33.94 21.65 18.16
C ASN A 115 -32.67 21.42 17.32
N ASP A 116 -32.81 20.71 16.20
CA ASP A 116 -31.69 20.38 15.31
C ASP A 116 -31.76 21.21 14.04
N TYR A 117 -30.64 21.77 13.64
CA TYR A 117 -30.56 22.63 12.46
C TYR A 117 -29.54 22.10 11.47
N ARG A 118 -29.90 22.19 10.19
CA ARG A 118 -29.03 21.95 9.05
C ARG A 118 -29.18 23.10 8.07
N LEU A 119 -28.08 23.79 7.78
CA LEU A 119 -28.04 24.95 6.91
C LEU A 119 -27.16 24.67 5.70
N GLU A 120 -27.56 25.13 4.52
CA GLU A 120 -26.72 25.14 3.32
C GLU A 120 -25.96 26.45 3.24
N ILE A 121 -24.70 26.42 3.66
CA ILE A 121 -23.87 27.62 3.84
C ILE A 121 -23.73 28.45 2.55
N PRO A 122 -23.46 27.86 1.37
CA PRO A 122 -23.34 28.63 0.13
C PRO A 122 -24.60 29.40 -0.31
N PHE A 123 -25.75 29.12 0.30
CA PHE A 123 -27.03 29.72 -0.03
C PHE A 123 -27.57 30.68 1.05
N LEU A 124 -26.78 30.98 2.08
CA LEU A 124 -27.14 32.01 3.06
C LEU A 124 -27.23 33.39 2.41
N HIS A 125 -28.10 34.25 2.94
CA HIS A 125 -28.37 35.56 2.37
C HIS A 125 -27.15 36.47 2.56
N SER A 126 -26.61 37.03 1.48
CA SER A 126 -25.49 37.96 1.52
C SER A 126 -25.92 39.34 2.01
N THR A 127 -25.14 39.94 2.91
CA THR A 127 -25.34 41.32 3.40
C THR A 127 -24.09 42.16 3.16
N GLY A 128 -24.28 43.44 2.81
CA GLY A 128 -23.16 44.37 2.59
C GLY A 128 -22.26 43.96 1.41
N LYS A 129 -20.96 44.30 1.49
CA LYS A 129 -19.95 43.91 0.50
C LYS A 129 -19.20 42.67 1.02
N CYS A 130 -19.59 41.50 0.55
CA CYS A 130 -18.99 40.21 0.93
C CYS A 130 -17.64 39.99 0.21
N ALA A 131 -16.64 39.47 0.92
CA ALA A 131 -15.31 39.17 0.36
C ALA A 131 -15.18 37.74 -0.18
N GLY A 132 -16.22 36.91 -0.02
CA GLY A 132 -16.20 35.48 -0.31
C GLY A 132 -16.24 34.63 0.97
N TRP A 133 -16.32 33.31 0.81
CA TRP A 133 -16.31 32.34 1.91
C TRP A 133 -14.90 31.95 2.36
N ASN A 134 -13.88 32.42 1.66
CA ASN A 134 -12.47 32.11 1.89
C ASN A 134 -11.80 32.93 3.00
N ASP A 135 -12.52 33.87 3.60
CA ASP A 135 -12.02 34.70 4.68
C ASP A 135 -13.16 35.09 5.63
N ILE A 136 -13.60 34.14 6.47
CA ILE A 136 -14.57 34.39 7.52
C ILE A 136 -13.82 34.77 8.80
N GLY A 137 -14.00 36.03 9.21
CA GLY A 137 -13.33 36.60 10.38
C GLY A 137 -14.03 36.28 11.70
N SER A 138 -15.37 36.16 11.70
CA SER A 138 -16.16 35.84 12.90
C SER A 138 -17.52 35.22 12.59
N ILE A 139 -18.08 34.50 13.57
CA ILE A 139 -19.46 34.03 13.61
C ILE A 139 -20.21 34.84 14.66
N ILE A 140 -21.37 35.38 14.31
CA ILE A 140 -22.14 36.28 15.17
C ILE A 140 -23.53 35.68 15.40
N PHE A 141 -23.96 35.66 16.66
CA PHE A 141 -25.34 35.38 17.04
C PHE A 141 -25.99 36.66 17.57
N GLU A 142 -27.17 37.01 17.05
CA GLU A 142 -27.96 38.17 17.53
C GLU A 142 -29.36 37.70 17.92
N ALA A 143 -29.75 37.93 19.17
CA ALA A 143 -31.03 37.51 19.70
C ALA A 143 -32.19 38.30 19.06
N LEU A 144 -33.24 37.60 18.62
CA LEU A 144 -34.41 38.17 17.95
C LEU A 144 -35.70 37.58 18.54
N ASN A 145 -36.77 38.37 18.64
CA ASN A 145 -38.08 37.89 19.13
C ASN A 145 -38.01 37.20 20.51
N VAL A 146 -37.18 37.70 21.43
CA VAL A 146 -36.97 37.10 22.76
C VAL A 146 -38.25 37.19 23.61
N PRO A 147 -38.79 36.07 24.14
CA PRO A 147 -39.97 36.09 24.99
C PRO A 147 -39.79 36.94 26.25
N THR A 148 -40.77 37.80 26.54
CA THR A 148 -40.75 38.76 27.66
C THR A 148 -41.38 38.20 28.94
N GLU A 149 -42.23 37.18 28.83
CA GLU A 149 -42.90 36.52 29.96
C GLU A 149 -42.27 35.15 30.31
N GLY A 150 -42.29 34.74 31.58
CA GLY A 150 -41.74 33.46 32.05
C GLY A 150 -40.27 33.50 32.51
N ARG A 151 -39.68 32.30 32.74
CA ARG A 151 -38.26 32.14 33.11
C ARG A 151 -37.35 32.78 32.05
N SER A 152 -36.18 33.28 32.44
CA SER A 152 -35.23 33.90 31.50
C SER A 152 -34.86 32.88 30.41
N PRO A 153 -35.12 33.16 29.11
CA PRO A 153 -34.90 32.21 28.03
C PRO A 153 -33.41 31.93 27.87
N VAL A 154 -33.04 30.64 27.91
CA VAL A 154 -31.65 30.19 27.74
C VAL A 154 -31.57 29.22 26.57
N LEU A 155 -30.56 29.42 25.71
CA LEU A 155 -30.17 28.48 24.68
C LEU A 155 -28.85 27.80 25.08
N TYR A 156 -28.86 26.48 25.08
CA TYR A 156 -27.65 25.66 25.23
C TYR A 156 -27.25 25.17 23.84
N PHE A 157 -25.98 25.30 23.47
CA PHE A 157 -25.47 24.86 22.18
C PHE A 157 -24.62 23.60 22.29
N ASP A 158 -24.85 22.68 21.36
CA ASP A 158 -23.83 21.71 20.97
C ASP A 158 -22.80 22.39 20.05
N SER A 159 -21.73 21.68 19.70
CA SER A 159 -20.73 22.15 18.74
C SER A 159 -21.34 22.39 17.36
N PHE A 160 -20.73 23.30 16.61
CA PHE A 160 -21.10 23.57 15.24
C PHE A 160 -20.25 22.70 14.31
N TYR A 161 -20.90 21.97 13.43
CA TYR A 161 -20.27 21.02 12.53
C TYR A 161 -20.42 21.46 11.08
N VAL A 162 -19.33 21.45 10.31
CA VAL A 162 -19.32 21.72 8.88
C VAL A 162 -19.02 20.47 8.07
N TYR A 163 -19.60 20.43 6.87
CA TYR A 163 -19.43 19.34 5.91
C TYR A 163 -18.93 19.94 4.61
N GLU A 164 -17.75 19.51 4.15
CA GLU A 164 -17.23 19.85 2.84
C GLU A 164 -18.05 19.19 1.73
N SER A 165 -18.15 19.85 0.57
CA SER A 165 -18.61 19.16 -0.63
C SER A 165 -17.57 18.12 -1.02
N GLU A 166 -17.89 16.83 -0.92
CA GLU A 166 -16.96 15.81 -1.42
C GLU A 166 -16.67 16.06 -2.91
N ILE A 167 -15.38 16.02 -3.25
CA ILE A 167 -14.96 15.92 -4.63
C ILE A 167 -15.48 14.58 -5.15
N ALA A 168 -16.38 14.64 -6.15
CA ALA A 168 -16.87 13.47 -6.84
C ALA A 168 -15.73 12.45 -7.12
N PRO A 169 -15.82 11.18 -6.70
CA PRO A 169 -14.85 10.16 -7.09
C PRO A 169 -14.51 10.23 -8.57
N VAL A 170 -13.24 9.93 -8.84
CA VAL A 170 -12.61 10.19 -10.14
C VAL A 170 -13.40 9.58 -11.28
N TYR A 171 -13.97 8.39 -11.09
CA TYR A 171 -14.76 7.71 -12.10
C TYR A 171 -15.99 8.50 -12.61
N ALA A 172 -16.57 9.40 -11.82
CA ALA A 172 -17.66 10.25 -12.33
C ALA A 172 -17.22 11.52 -13.03
N ARG A 173 -15.98 11.93 -12.78
CA ARG A 173 -15.39 13.07 -13.46
C ARG A 173 -14.81 12.69 -14.83
N ILE A 174 -14.48 11.41 -15.05
CA ILE A 174 -13.96 10.91 -16.33
C ILE A 174 -15.08 10.87 -17.41
N PRO A 175 -15.03 11.74 -18.44
CA PRO A 175 -16.05 11.77 -19.48
C PRO A 175 -16.12 10.48 -20.32
N GLU A 176 -15.00 9.78 -20.46
CA GLU A 176 -14.85 8.54 -21.23
C GLU A 176 -15.67 7.37 -20.65
N LEU A 177 -15.98 7.43 -19.35
CA LEU A 177 -16.74 6.40 -18.64
C LEU A 177 -18.25 6.59 -18.74
N LYS A 178 -18.73 7.68 -19.37
CA LYS A 178 -20.16 7.87 -19.63
C LYS A 178 -20.68 6.78 -20.57
N GLY A 179 -21.65 6.01 -20.10
CA GLY A 179 -22.19 4.83 -20.80
C GLY A 179 -21.24 3.64 -20.93
N ALA A 180 -20.11 3.62 -20.21
CA ALA A 180 -19.19 2.48 -20.15
C ALA A 180 -19.55 1.55 -18.97
N ALA A 181 -19.04 0.33 -19.02
CA ALA A 181 -19.01 -0.58 -17.88
C ALA A 181 -17.57 -0.93 -17.53
N VAL A 182 -17.20 -0.75 -16.26
CA VAL A 182 -15.89 -1.05 -15.71
C VAL A 182 -16.04 -2.14 -14.66
N PHE A 183 -15.20 -3.16 -14.78
CA PHE A 183 -15.06 -4.27 -13.84
C PHE A 183 -13.58 -4.44 -13.49
N SER A 184 -13.30 -5.20 -12.45
CA SER A 184 -11.95 -5.67 -12.14
C SER A 184 -11.98 -7.15 -11.79
N LYS A 185 -11.00 -7.94 -12.23
CA LYS A 185 -10.81 -9.35 -11.81
C LYS A 185 -10.66 -9.48 -10.29
N THR A 186 -10.25 -8.41 -9.62
CA THR A 186 -10.14 -8.37 -8.16
C THR A 186 -11.34 -7.74 -7.46
N GLY A 187 -12.28 -7.17 -8.23
CA GLY A 187 -13.30 -6.27 -7.70
C GLY A 187 -14.68 -6.88 -7.51
N ASN A 188 -15.26 -6.66 -6.33
CA ASN A 188 -16.66 -6.96 -6.01
C ASN A 188 -17.62 -5.83 -6.40
N PHE A 189 -17.11 -4.71 -6.92
CA PHE A 189 -17.91 -3.61 -7.46
C PHE A 189 -17.64 -3.42 -8.95
N SER A 190 -18.63 -2.83 -9.62
CA SER A 190 -18.58 -2.37 -11.00
C SER A 190 -18.84 -0.88 -11.05
N ILE A 191 -18.30 -0.20 -12.06
CA ILE A 191 -18.69 1.18 -12.38
C ILE A 191 -19.47 1.16 -13.69
N ILE A 192 -20.76 1.46 -13.63
CA ILE A 192 -21.67 1.44 -14.78
C ILE A 192 -22.21 2.83 -15.00
N ASP A 193 -21.94 3.41 -16.17
CA ASP A 193 -22.31 4.80 -16.50
C ASP A 193 -21.96 5.78 -15.36
N ARG A 194 -20.70 5.69 -14.90
CA ARG A 194 -20.13 6.52 -13.83
C ARG A 194 -20.78 6.36 -12.44
N LYS A 195 -21.51 5.26 -12.23
CA LYS A 195 -22.10 4.89 -10.95
C LYS A 195 -21.46 3.62 -10.43
N ARG A 196 -21.06 3.62 -9.17
CA ARG A 196 -20.52 2.44 -8.51
C ARG A 196 -21.65 1.56 -7.99
N ILE A 197 -21.61 0.28 -8.35
CA ILE A 197 -22.66 -0.71 -8.09
C ILE A 197 -21.97 -1.99 -7.62
N PRO A 198 -22.40 -2.62 -6.51
CA PRO A 198 -21.87 -3.93 -6.12
C PRO A 198 -22.26 -4.99 -7.17
N ASN A 199 -21.39 -5.98 -7.37
CA ASN A 199 -21.64 -7.05 -8.33
C ASN A 199 -22.74 -7.99 -7.83
N SER A 200 -22.71 -8.29 -6.53
CA SER A 200 -23.69 -9.12 -5.82
C SER A 200 -24.47 -8.31 -4.80
N ILE A 201 -25.55 -8.90 -4.29
CA ILE A 201 -26.46 -8.22 -3.35
C ILE A 201 -26.10 -8.49 -1.88
N ASP A 202 -25.38 -9.58 -1.62
CA ASP A 202 -25.10 -10.07 -0.27
C ASP A 202 -23.62 -9.87 0.13
N ASP A 203 -22.90 -8.97 -0.56
CA ASP A 203 -21.43 -8.80 -0.44
C ASP A 203 -20.65 -10.12 -0.68
N SER A 204 -21.27 -11.12 -1.33
CA SER A 204 -20.64 -12.37 -1.74
C SER A 204 -19.64 -12.15 -2.86
N GLU A 205 -18.55 -12.93 -2.87
CA GLU A 205 -17.54 -12.85 -3.94
C GLU A 205 -18.16 -13.12 -5.30
N ALA A 206 -18.15 -12.08 -6.14
CA ALA A 206 -18.80 -12.07 -7.44
C ALA A 206 -17.92 -11.32 -8.44
N LYS A 207 -16.66 -11.73 -8.51
CA LYS A 207 -15.61 -11.12 -9.33
C LYS A 207 -15.62 -11.72 -10.74
N PRO A 208 -15.36 -10.94 -11.81
CA PRO A 208 -14.97 -11.45 -13.11
C PRO A 208 -13.90 -12.52 -13.03
N PHE A 209 -13.98 -13.52 -13.91
CA PHE A 209 -13.01 -14.61 -13.94
C PHE A 209 -12.78 -15.10 -15.37
N GLU A 210 -11.65 -15.77 -15.57
CA GLU A 210 -11.36 -16.48 -16.81
C GLU A 210 -11.48 -17.97 -16.59
N GLU A 211 -12.03 -18.66 -17.58
CA GLU A 211 -12.08 -20.11 -17.60
C GLU A 211 -11.98 -20.59 -19.04
N LYS A 212 -11.01 -21.47 -19.31
CA LYS A 212 -10.72 -22.02 -20.66
C LYS A 212 -10.55 -20.92 -21.72
N GLY A 213 -9.83 -19.84 -21.36
CA GLY A 213 -9.55 -18.71 -22.26
C GLY A 213 -10.73 -17.76 -22.50
N VAL A 214 -11.89 -17.97 -21.86
CA VAL A 214 -13.05 -17.08 -21.96
C VAL A 214 -13.14 -16.22 -20.71
N LEU A 215 -13.24 -14.89 -20.88
CA LEU A 215 -13.51 -13.93 -19.81
C LEU A 215 -15.01 -13.88 -19.52
N TRP A 216 -15.40 -14.04 -18.25
CA TRP A 216 -16.78 -14.07 -17.79
C TRP A 216 -17.10 -12.84 -16.93
N LEU A 217 -18.19 -12.14 -17.24
CA LEU A 217 -18.59 -10.89 -16.59
C LEU A 217 -19.99 -11.00 -15.97
N PRO A 218 -20.23 -10.32 -14.83
CA PRO A 218 -21.56 -10.27 -14.22
C PRO A 218 -22.45 -9.28 -14.99
N MET A 219 -23.57 -9.77 -15.52
CA MET A 219 -24.50 -8.93 -16.32
C MET A 219 -25.47 -8.12 -15.44
N ALA A 220 -25.72 -8.59 -14.21
CA ALA A 220 -26.62 -7.97 -13.26
C ALA A 220 -26.29 -6.49 -12.92
N PRO A 221 -25.04 -6.11 -12.58
CA PRO A 221 -24.70 -4.70 -12.33
C PRO A 221 -24.88 -3.82 -13.57
N VAL A 222 -24.56 -4.32 -14.77
CA VAL A 222 -24.82 -3.60 -16.03
C VAL A 222 -26.31 -3.30 -16.16
N ALA A 223 -27.15 -4.33 -16.06
CA ALA A 223 -28.59 -4.17 -16.15
C ALA A 223 -29.13 -3.20 -15.08
N ALA A 224 -28.60 -3.23 -13.85
CA ALA A 224 -29.00 -2.29 -12.81
C ALA A 224 -28.64 -0.83 -13.15
N GLY A 225 -27.50 -0.59 -13.80
CA GLY A 225 -27.04 0.76 -14.13
C GLY A 225 -27.71 1.38 -15.36
N ILE A 226 -28.07 0.59 -16.37
CA ILE A 226 -28.57 1.11 -17.68
C ILE A 226 -29.94 0.56 -18.13
N ALA A 227 -30.50 -0.48 -17.51
CA ALA A 227 -31.82 -1.00 -17.86
C ALA A 227 -32.95 -0.27 -17.10
N PHE A 228 -34.20 -0.43 -17.57
CA PHE A 228 -35.35 0.19 -16.93
C PHE A 228 -35.71 -0.47 -15.59
N SER A 229 -35.64 -1.80 -15.53
CA SER A 229 -35.84 -2.60 -14.32
C SER A 229 -34.80 -3.72 -14.28
N CYS A 230 -34.34 -4.13 -13.11
CA CYS A 230 -33.44 -5.27 -12.92
C CYS A 230 -33.84 -6.02 -11.64
N VAL A 231 -33.98 -7.33 -11.73
CA VAL A 231 -34.33 -8.22 -10.61
C VAL A 231 -33.39 -9.42 -10.64
N VAL A 232 -32.73 -9.67 -9.52
CA VAL A 232 -31.94 -10.88 -9.29
C VAL A 232 -32.66 -11.73 -8.25
N ASP A 233 -32.80 -13.02 -8.54
CA ASP A 233 -33.25 -14.01 -7.55
C ASP A 233 -32.13 -15.02 -7.29
N ASN A 234 -31.37 -14.77 -6.22
CA ASN A 234 -30.22 -15.58 -5.82
C ASN A 234 -30.62 -17.03 -5.45
N ARG A 235 -31.89 -17.31 -5.14
CA ARG A 235 -32.34 -18.69 -4.85
C ARG A 235 -32.68 -19.46 -6.11
N ALA A 236 -33.36 -18.80 -7.04
CA ALA A 236 -33.72 -19.39 -8.33
C ALA A 236 -32.57 -19.32 -9.35
N LEU A 237 -31.48 -18.62 -9.03
CA LEU A 237 -30.35 -18.36 -9.92
C LEU A 237 -30.80 -17.78 -11.26
N THR A 238 -31.63 -16.73 -11.17
CA THR A 238 -32.21 -16.04 -12.32
C THR A 238 -31.91 -14.56 -12.31
N LEU A 239 -31.77 -14.01 -13.52
CA LEU A 239 -31.62 -12.58 -13.79
C LEU A 239 -32.73 -12.17 -14.75
N SER A 240 -33.50 -11.14 -14.40
CA SER A 240 -34.52 -10.57 -15.28
C SER A 240 -34.43 -9.05 -15.33
N PHE A 241 -34.49 -8.47 -16.53
CA PHE A 241 -34.44 -7.01 -16.69
C PHE A 241 -35.17 -6.54 -17.95
N THR A 242 -35.59 -5.26 -17.94
CA THR A 242 -36.24 -4.62 -19.10
C THR A 242 -35.25 -3.69 -19.79
N TYR A 243 -34.82 -4.01 -21.00
CA TYR A 243 -33.89 -3.20 -21.78
C TYR A 243 -34.46 -2.91 -23.17
N ARG A 244 -34.43 -1.64 -23.61
CA ARG A 244 -34.98 -1.19 -24.90
C ARG A 244 -36.40 -1.71 -25.19
N ARG A 245 -37.29 -1.59 -24.19
CA ARG A 245 -38.71 -2.00 -24.23
C ARG A 245 -38.96 -3.52 -24.38
N LYS A 246 -37.94 -4.36 -24.21
CA LYS A 246 -38.09 -5.82 -24.16
C LYS A 246 -37.73 -6.36 -22.78
N LYS A 247 -38.46 -7.37 -22.31
CA LYS A 247 -38.21 -8.08 -21.05
C LYS A 247 -37.32 -9.30 -21.33
N TYR A 248 -36.17 -9.35 -20.68
CA TYR A 248 -35.23 -10.45 -20.76
C TYR A 248 -35.24 -11.24 -19.45
N ALA A 249 -35.18 -12.58 -19.54
CA ALA A 249 -34.97 -13.46 -18.40
C ALA A 249 -33.94 -14.55 -18.72
N PHE A 250 -33.04 -14.79 -17.77
CA PHE A 250 -31.94 -15.75 -17.84
C PHE A 250 -31.96 -16.65 -16.60
N SER A 251 -31.45 -17.88 -16.75
CA SER A 251 -31.27 -18.84 -15.66
C SER A 251 -29.91 -19.54 -15.81
N ALA A 252 -29.26 -19.89 -14.69
CA ALA A 252 -28.07 -20.75 -14.69
C ALA A 252 -28.34 -22.14 -15.30
N ASN A 253 -29.58 -22.62 -15.21
CA ASN A 253 -29.95 -23.99 -15.61
C ASN A 253 -30.44 -24.10 -17.06
N SER A 254 -30.31 -23.04 -17.86
CA SER A 254 -30.81 -23.01 -19.23
C SER A 254 -29.81 -22.33 -20.16
N ASN A 255 -29.62 -22.91 -21.35
CA ASN A 255 -28.92 -22.29 -22.46
C ASN A 255 -29.86 -21.50 -23.38
N ARG A 256 -31.03 -21.10 -22.86
CA ARG A 256 -32.03 -20.28 -23.56
C ARG A 256 -32.27 -18.98 -22.81
N VAL A 257 -32.63 -17.94 -23.55
CA VAL A 257 -33.07 -16.65 -23.01
C VAL A 257 -34.54 -16.45 -23.35
N THR A 258 -35.33 -16.00 -22.38
CA THR A 258 -36.73 -15.61 -22.62
C THR A 258 -36.78 -14.11 -22.92
N VAL A 259 -37.32 -13.76 -24.09
CA VAL A 259 -37.52 -12.37 -24.55
C VAL A 259 -39.01 -12.14 -24.77
N ASP A 260 -39.63 -11.30 -23.95
CA ASP A 260 -41.08 -11.02 -23.97
C ASP A 260 -41.94 -12.31 -23.97
N GLY A 261 -41.49 -13.33 -23.22
CA GLY A 261 -42.16 -14.63 -23.10
C GLY A 261 -41.78 -15.65 -24.17
N VAL A 262 -41.00 -15.27 -25.19
CA VAL A 262 -40.53 -16.19 -26.25
C VAL A 262 -39.11 -16.66 -25.96
N GLU A 263 -38.89 -17.97 -25.98
CA GLU A 263 -37.56 -18.52 -25.75
C GLU A 263 -36.70 -18.63 -27.01
N SER A 264 -35.48 -18.12 -26.95
CA SER A 264 -34.47 -18.22 -27.99
C SER A 264 -33.18 -18.87 -27.48
N PRO A 265 -32.41 -19.59 -28.33
CA PRO A 265 -31.10 -20.12 -27.94
C PRO A 265 -30.11 -19.02 -27.52
N LEU A 266 -29.37 -19.25 -26.45
CA LEU A 266 -28.29 -18.38 -25.94
C LEU A 266 -26.91 -18.81 -26.45
N GLY A 267 -26.72 -20.11 -26.73
CA GLY A 267 -25.47 -20.68 -27.24
C GLY A 267 -24.44 -21.04 -26.16
N PHE A 268 -24.71 -20.76 -24.89
CA PHE A 268 -23.90 -21.16 -23.73
C PHE A 268 -24.77 -21.26 -22.49
N PHE A 269 -24.25 -21.89 -21.43
CA PHE A 269 -24.86 -21.88 -20.11
C PHE A 269 -24.28 -20.72 -19.28
N PRO A 270 -25.10 -19.80 -18.74
CA PRO A 270 -24.62 -18.81 -17.78
C PRO A 270 -23.99 -19.51 -16.57
N LYS A 271 -22.89 -18.96 -16.07
CA LYS A 271 -22.22 -19.49 -14.87
C LYS A 271 -22.72 -18.79 -13.63
N GLU A 272 -22.71 -19.50 -12.51
CA GLU A 272 -23.11 -18.95 -11.22
C GLU A 272 -21.89 -18.82 -10.31
N ARG A 273 -21.71 -17.63 -9.71
CA ARG A 273 -20.81 -17.40 -8.58
C ARG A 273 -21.42 -16.32 -7.70
N GLY A 274 -21.34 -16.48 -6.38
CA GLY A 274 -21.81 -15.46 -5.43
C GLY A 274 -23.31 -15.12 -5.54
N GLY A 275 -24.13 -16.05 -6.03
CA GLY A 275 -25.58 -15.88 -6.19
C GLY A 275 -26.00 -15.09 -7.44
N ILE A 276 -25.09 -14.82 -8.38
CA ILE A 276 -25.37 -14.07 -9.61
C ILE A 276 -24.91 -14.82 -10.86
N LEU A 277 -25.45 -14.41 -12.02
CA LEU A 277 -25.14 -15.00 -13.32
C LEU A 277 -24.01 -14.25 -14.05
N PHE A 278 -23.10 -15.04 -14.62
CA PHE A 278 -21.96 -14.61 -15.43
C PHE A 278 -22.13 -15.06 -16.88
N PHE A 279 -21.66 -14.20 -17.79
CA PHE A 279 -21.79 -14.37 -19.24
C PHE A 279 -20.44 -14.10 -19.92
N PRO A 280 -20.14 -14.72 -21.07
CA PRO A 280 -18.94 -14.39 -21.84
C PRO A 280 -18.87 -12.88 -22.14
N ALA A 281 -17.69 -12.29 -21.97
CA ALA A 281 -17.50 -10.85 -22.10
C ALA A 281 -17.91 -10.33 -23.48
N ASP A 282 -17.65 -11.10 -24.54
CA ASP A 282 -18.09 -10.79 -25.91
C ASP A 282 -19.61 -10.75 -26.04
N TYR A 283 -20.32 -11.68 -25.40
CA TYR A 283 -21.79 -11.66 -25.39
C TYR A 283 -22.31 -10.41 -24.68
N VAL A 284 -21.75 -10.06 -23.51
CA VAL A 284 -22.14 -8.83 -22.78
C VAL A 284 -21.87 -7.58 -23.62
N ARG A 285 -20.70 -7.52 -24.28
CA ARG A 285 -20.33 -6.44 -25.21
C ARG A 285 -21.35 -6.29 -26.33
N GLU A 286 -21.69 -7.37 -27.01
CA GLU A 286 -22.62 -7.37 -28.15
C GLU A 286 -24.04 -7.03 -27.72
N PHE A 287 -24.50 -7.62 -26.62
CA PHE A 287 -25.85 -7.41 -26.09
C PHE A 287 -26.12 -5.93 -25.80
N PHE A 288 -25.17 -5.24 -25.16
CA PHE A 288 -25.28 -3.80 -24.84
C PHE A 288 -24.71 -2.88 -25.93
N ARG A 289 -24.27 -3.45 -27.06
CA ARG A 289 -23.73 -2.77 -28.26
C ARG A 289 -22.48 -1.92 -28.02
N TRP A 290 -21.57 -2.38 -27.15
CA TRP A 290 -20.25 -1.77 -27.00
C TRP A 290 -19.29 -2.17 -28.14
N ARG A 291 -18.36 -1.27 -28.47
CA ARG A 291 -17.45 -1.44 -29.62
C ARG A 291 -16.12 -2.10 -29.27
N GLN A 292 -15.73 -2.14 -28.00
CA GLN A 292 -14.48 -2.73 -27.55
C GLN A 292 -14.55 -3.28 -26.12
N ILE A 293 -13.58 -4.14 -25.79
CA ILE A 293 -13.20 -4.55 -24.44
C ILE A 293 -11.74 -4.13 -24.27
N PHE A 294 -11.46 -3.28 -23.29
CA PHE A 294 -10.10 -2.97 -22.85
C PHE A 294 -9.79 -3.79 -21.61
N VAL A 295 -8.64 -4.45 -21.58
CA VAL A 295 -8.14 -5.20 -20.42
C VAL A 295 -6.74 -4.71 -20.10
N ASP A 296 -6.47 -4.40 -18.83
CA ASP A 296 -5.17 -3.95 -18.36
C ASP A 296 -4.44 -5.04 -17.53
N GLY A 297 -3.15 -4.83 -17.26
CA GLY A 297 -2.32 -5.77 -16.49
C GLY A 297 -2.77 -5.95 -15.04
N MET A 298 -3.45 -4.96 -14.45
CA MET A 298 -4.03 -5.04 -13.11
C MET A 298 -5.36 -5.80 -13.06
N GLY A 299 -5.86 -6.25 -14.21
CA GLY A 299 -7.12 -6.98 -14.32
C GLY A 299 -8.37 -6.12 -14.44
N LEU A 300 -8.22 -4.81 -14.70
CA LEU A 300 -9.34 -3.92 -15.04
C LEU A 300 -9.90 -4.29 -16.41
N ILE A 301 -11.22 -4.29 -16.53
CA ILE A 301 -11.96 -4.65 -17.74
C ILE A 301 -12.95 -3.52 -18.04
N ILE A 302 -12.84 -2.91 -19.22
CA ILE A 302 -13.70 -1.78 -19.62
C ILE A 302 -14.40 -2.08 -20.94
N LEU A 303 -15.74 -2.09 -20.92
CA LEU A 303 -16.59 -2.18 -22.09
C LEU A 303 -17.11 -0.80 -22.44
N SER A 304 -16.86 -0.35 -23.67
CA SER A 304 -17.24 1.01 -24.08
C SER A 304 -17.44 1.16 -25.59
N ASN A 305 -18.09 2.27 -25.96
CA ASN A 305 -18.33 2.69 -27.33
C ASN A 305 -17.20 3.55 -27.92
N ARG A 306 -16.34 4.12 -27.06
CA ARG A 306 -15.13 4.83 -27.49
C ARG A 306 -14.02 3.80 -27.70
N LYS A 307 -13.17 3.97 -28.72
CA LYS A 307 -11.95 3.16 -28.93
C LYS A 307 -10.77 3.80 -28.20
N ASN A 308 -9.77 3.00 -27.80
CA ASN A 308 -8.50 3.47 -27.23
C ASN A 308 -8.65 4.46 -26.07
N ILE A 309 -9.51 4.13 -25.10
CA ILE A 309 -9.87 5.04 -24.01
C ILE A 309 -8.68 5.34 -23.11
N PHE A 310 -7.87 4.32 -22.83
CA PHE A 310 -6.69 4.41 -21.97
C PHE A 310 -5.49 3.72 -22.63
N GLN A 311 -4.29 4.17 -22.22
CA GLN A 311 -3.01 3.53 -22.49
C GLN A 311 -2.37 3.16 -21.15
N SER A 312 -2.18 1.86 -20.88
CA SER A 312 -1.83 1.34 -19.55
C SER A 312 -0.59 2.00 -18.93
N GLY A 313 0.43 2.30 -19.72
CA GLY A 313 1.64 2.96 -19.23
C GLY A 313 1.46 4.43 -18.88
N ARG A 314 0.70 5.19 -19.68
CA ARG A 314 0.49 6.64 -19.47
C ARG A 314 -0.57 6.90 -18.41
N ASP A 315 -1.62 6.08 -18.40
CA ASP A 315 -2.83 6.31 -17.61
C ASP A 315 -2.86 5.43 -16.34
N SER A 316 -1.71 4.88 -15.92
CA SER A 316 -1.58 3.91 -14.81
C SER A 316 -2.19 4.41 -13.50
N ALA A 317 -1.99 5.68 -13.14
CA ALA A 317 -2.57 6.29 -11.94
C ALA A 317 -4.10 6.33 -11.98
N ILE A 318 -4.68 6.64 -13.14
CA ILE A 318 -6.13 6.66 -13.34
C ILE A 318 -6.67 5.22 -13.31
N LEU A 319 -6.00 4.29 -13.98
CA LEU A 319 -6.39 2.88 -14.00
C LEU A 319 -6.36 2.29 -12.59
N TRP A 320 -5.34 2.60 -11.79
CA TRP A 320 -5.29 2.22 -10.37
C TRP A 320 -6.50 2.75 -9.60
N GLN A 321 -6.87 4.03 -9.78
CA GLN A 321 -8.04 4.59 -9.10
C GLN A 321 -9.35 3.89 -9.48
N LEU A 322 -9.47 3.43 -10.73
CA LEU A 322 -10.61 2.61 -11.17
C LEU A 322 -10.59 1.22 -10.54
N VAL A 323 -9.42 0.57 -10.50
CA VAL A 323 -9.23 -0.71 -9.80
C VAL A 323 -9.62 -0.58 -8.33
N ALA A 324 -9.04 0.39 -7.61
CA ALA A 324 -9.32 0.65 -6.20
C ALA A 324 -10.83 0.89 -5.96
N ALA A 325 -11.49 1.67 -6.82
CA ALA A 325 -12.94 1.88 -6.73
C ALA A 325 -13.73 0.59 -6.98
N THR A 326 -13.30 -0.31 -7.87
CA THR A 326 -13.96 -1.60 -8.08
C THR A 326 -13.63 -2.65 -7.02
N THR A 327 -12.51 -2.52 -6.32
CA THR A 327 -11.95 -3.54 -5.42
C THR A 327 -12.20 -3.27 -3.95
N PHE A 328 -11.93 -2.06 -3.47
CA PHE A 328 -11.97 -1.78 -2.03
C PHE A 328 -13.36 -1.37 -1.56
N HIS A 329 -13.86 -2.05 -0.54
CA HIS A 329 -15.01 -1.59 0.23
C HIS A 329 -14.58 -0.37 1.03
N ARG A 330 -15.44 0.64 1.05
CA ARG A 330 -15.18 1.94 1.68
C ARG A 330 -16.21 2.14 2.78
N PRO A 331 -16.11 1.36 3.87
CA PRO A 331 -17.13 1.37 4.91
C PRO A 331 -17.12 2.73 5.62
N GLU A 332 -18.31 3.21 5.95
CA GLU A 332 -18.44 4.29 6.92
C GLU A 332 -17.90 3.84 8.28
N ALA A 333 -17.36 4.78 9.03
CA ALA A 333 -16.67 4.45 10.26
C ALA A 333 -17.60 3.74 11.27
N ASP A 334 -18.89 4.10 11.30
CA ASP A 334 -19.91 3.44 12.12
C ASP A 334 -20.12 1.97 11.73
N ARG A 335 -20.01 1.64 10.43
CA ARG A 335 -20.04 0.24 9.98
C ARG A 335 -18.85 -0.52 10.54
N VAL A 336 -17.65 0.07 10.49
CA VAL A 336 -16.44 -0.57 11.05
C VAL A 336 -16.59 -0.81 12.56
N LEU A 337 -17.13 0.16 13.30
CA LEU A 337 -17.35 0.02 14.74
C LEU A 337 -18.44 -1.02 15.05
N SER A 338 -19.50 -1.07 14.24
CA SER A 338 -20.54 -2.10 14.33
C SER A 338 -19.97 -3.50 14.09
N ASP A 339 -19.17 -3.67 13.04
CA ASP A 339 -18.53 -4.94 12.69
C ASP A 339 -17.58 -5.41 13.81
N LEU A 340 -16.84 -4.46 14.39
CA LEU A 340 -15.99 -4.70 15.57
C LEU A 340 -16.81 -5.17 16.78
N ARG A 341 -17.85 -4.42 17.17
CA ARG A 341 -18.70 -4.73 18.33
C ARG A 341 -19.46 -6.05 18.19
N ARG A 342 -19.84 -6.42 16.97
CA ARG A 342 -20.56 -7.68 16.71
C ARG A 342 -19.71 -8.91 16.99
N ARG A 343 -18.39 -8.82 16.80
CA ARG A 343 -17.47 -9.97 16.90
C ARG A 343 -16.72 -10.04 18.21
N PHE A 344 -16.54 -8.92 18.91
CA PHE A 344 -15.70 -8.87 20.10
C PHE A 344 -16.44 -8.55 21.39
N SER A 345 -16.13 -9.35 22.41
CA SER A 345 -16.22 -8.95 23.80
C SER A 345 -14.84 -8.53 24.29
N ALA A 346 -14.74 -7.45 25.07
CA ALA A 346 -13.49 -6.85 25.54
C ALA A 346 -12.47 -7.82 26.21
N SER A 347 -12.89 -9.03 26.61
CA SER A 347 -12.09 -10.00 27.37
C SER A 347 -11.35 -11.07 26.56
N ARG A 348 -11.49 -11.14 25.21
CA ARG A 348 -10.97 -12.28 24.40
C ARG A 348 -9.85 -11.97 23.39
N GLY A 349 -9.36 -10.73 23.33
CA GLY A 349 -8.36 -10.28 22.34
C GLY A 349 -8.96 -10.19 20.93
N ARG A 350 -8.48 -9.23 20.12
CA ARG A 350 -9.06 -8.86 18.82
C ARG A 350 -8.08 -8.75 17.65
N LEU A 351 -6.76 -8.79 17.92
CA LEU A 351 -5.74 -8.63 16.88
C LEU A 351 -5.11 -9.98 16.50
N LEU A 352 -4.97 -10.18 15.18
CA LEU A 352 -4.29 -11.29 14.47
C LEU A 352 -4.91 -12.69 14.63
N LEU A 353 -5.23 -13.11 15.85
CA LEU A 353 -5.82 -14.41 16.17
C LEU A 353 -6.92 -14.26 17.23
N SER A 354 -8.01 -15.01 17.06
CA SER A 354 -9.05 -15.14 18.08
C SER A 354 -8.57 -15.96 19.28
N TYR A 355 -9.27 -15.86 20.40
CA TYR A 355 -8.98 -16.66 21.59
C TYR A 355 -8.94 -18.17 21.30
N ASP A 356 -9.90 -18.67 20.51
CA ASP A 356 -10.00 -20.09 20.19
C ASP A 356 -8.84 -20.54 19.30
N GLU A 357 -8.44 -19.74 18.31
CA GLU A 357 -7.26 -20.00 17.48
C GLU A 357 -5.97 -20.00 18.32
N LEU A 358 -5.83 -19.08 19.27
CA LEU A 358 -4.69 -19.07 20.19
C LEU A 358 -4.64 -20.33 21.07
N MET A 359 -5.78 -20.83 21.53
CA MET A 359 -5.85 -22.08 22.29
C MET A 359 -5.54 -23.29 21.42
N GLN A 360 -5.97 -23.30 20.16
CA GLN A 360 -5.61 -24.33 19.18
C GLN A 360 -4.11 -24.30 18.90
N LEU A 361 -3.52 -23.13 18.68
CA LEU A 361 -2.09 -22.96 18.45
C LEU A 361 -1.27 -23.50 19.63
N ARG A 362 -1.69 -23.24 20.86
CA ARG A 362 -1.06 -23.78 22.08
C ARG A 362 -1.11 -25.32 22.14
N ARG A 363 -2.19 -25.95 21.66
CA ARG A 363 -2.31 -27.42 21.59
C ARG A 363 -1.39 -27.97 20.49
N LYS A 364 -1.48 -27.42 19.28
CA LYS A 364 -0.60 -27.78 18.15
C LYS A 364 0.87 -27.69 18.50
N ALA A 365 1.29 -26.65 19.22
CA ALA A 365 2.69 -26.50 19.64
C ALA A 365 3.21 -27.60 20.59
N LYS A 366 2.32 -28.42 21.17
CA LYS A 366 2.68 -29.60 21.99
C LYS A 366 2.60 -30.91 21.20
N GLU A 367 1.73 -30.95 20.19
CA GLU A 367 1.37 -32.16 19.44
C GLU A 367 2.18 -32.30 18.14
N GLU A 368 2.50 -31.18 17.49
CA GLU A 368 3.19 -31.15 16.20
C GLU A 368 4.71 -30.93 16.37
N PRO A 369 5.56 -31.90 15.97
CA PRO A 369 7.01 -31.81 16.15
C PRO A 369 7.64 -30.60 15.45
N THR A 370 7.17 -30.25 14.24
CA THR A 370 7.69 -29.12 13.46
C THR A 370 7.47 -27.78 14.16
N LEU A 371 6.24 -27.50 14.57
CA LEU A 371 5.91 -26.29 15.33
C LEU A 371 6.61 -26.26 16.69
N ALA A 372 6.74 -27.40 17.38
CA ALA A 372 7.51 -27.50 18.61
C ALA A 372 9.00 -27.15 18.40
N GLY A 373 9.57 -27.56 17.26
CA GLY A 373 10.91 -27.19 16.82
C GLY A 373 11.06 -25.68 16.62
N TYR A 374 10.11 -25.04 15.94
CA TYR A 374 10.11 -23.58 15.75
C TYR A 374 9.98 -22.84 17.08
N LEU A 375 9.10 -23.30 17.97
CA LEU A 375 8.97 -22.72 19.31
C LEU A 375 10.26 -22.88 20.13
N LYS A 376 10.98 -23.99 19.98
CA LYS A 376 12.29 -24.18 20.63
C LYS A 376 13.32 -23.19 20.10
N ALA A 377 13.37 -22.95 18.79
CA ALA A 377 14.25 -21.96 18.19
C ALA A 377 13.94 -20.55 18.69
N LEU A 378 12.67 -20.15 18.71
CA LEU A 378 12.27 -18.84 19.25
C LEU A 378 12.61 -18.68 20.74
N LYS A 379 12.48 -19.75 21.54
CA LYS A 379 12.89 -19.76 22.96
C LYS A 379 14.40 -19.70 23.16
N ALA A 380 15.22 -20.12 22.19
CA ALA A 380 16.67 -19.96 22.30
C ALA A 380 17.05 -18.47 22.33
N GLU A 381 16.35 -17.66 21.53
CA GLU A 381 16.62 -16.23 21.39
C GLU A 381 15.87 -15.37 22.42
N TYR A 382 14.62 -15.73 22.76
CA TYR A 382 13.72 -14.94 23.61
C TYR A 382 13.23 -15.65 24.88
N GLY A 383 13.72 -16.86 25.17
CA GLY A 383 13.35 -17.62 26.36
C GLY A 383 13.89 -17.01 27.66
N THR A 384 13.41 -17.48 28.82
CA THR A 384 13.80 -16.92 30.14
C THR A 384 15.30 -16.97 30.46
N THR A 385 16.07 -17.80 29.75
CA THR A 385 17.53 -17.92 29.92
C THR A 385 18.33 -17.10 28.89
N SER A 386 17.67 -16.54 27.88
CA SER A 386 18.29 -15.75 26.81
C SER A 386 18.78 -14.39 27.30
N GLU A 387 19.74 -13.81 26.58
CA GLU A 387 20.17 -12.42 26.84
C GLU A 387 19.07 -11.41 26.53
N ALA A 388 18.25 -11.64 25.51
CA ALA A 388 17.12 -10.75 25.20
C ALA A 388 16.16 -10.63 26.40
N PHE A 389 15.84 -11.75 27.06
CA PHE A 389 14.96 -11.74 28.24
C PHE A 389 15.60 -11.06 29.45
N LYS A 390 16.89 -11.27 29.69
CA LYS A 390 17.63 -10.69 30.82
C LYS A 390 17.97 -9.21 30.64
N SER A 391 18.09 -8.74 29.40
CA SER A 391 18.42 -7.35 29.10
C SER A 391 17.41 -6.39 29.72
N GLU A 392 17.90 -5.23 30.20
CA GLU A 392 17.01 -4.15 30.64
C GLU A 392 16.30 -3.52 29.43
N PRO A 393 15.06 -3.01 29.61
CA PRO A 393 14.40 -2.22 28.58
C PRO A 393 15.23 -1.01 28.15
N ILE A 394 15.16 -0.65 26.88
CA ILE A 394 15.87 0.51 26.36
C ILE A 394 15.24 1.79 26.92
N VAL A 395 16.08 2.71 27.44
CA VAL A 395 15.66 4.01 28.00
C VAL A 395 16.41 5.17 27.33
N THR A 396 15.77 6.33 27.20
CA THR A 396 16.27 7.51 26.43
C THR A 396 17.35 8.34 27.13
N ALA A 397 18.08 7.79 28.09
CA ALA A 397 19.02 8.56 28.92
C ALA A 397 20.23 9.15 28.16
N LYS A 398 20.44 8.79 26.88
CA LYS A 398 21.56 9.28 26.05
C LYS A 398 21.06 10.02 24.80
N PRO A 399 21.72 11.13 24.38
CA PRO A 399 21.46 11.76 23.08
C PRO A 399 21.69 10.74 21.96
N ARG A 400 20.74 10.61 21.05
CA ARG A 400 20.80 9.72 19.89
C ARG A 400 20.47 10.50 18.61
N THR A 401 21.03 10.08 17.49
CA THR A 401 20.53 10.53 16.17
C THR A 401 19.12 9.96 15.94
N ALA A 402 18.36 10.56 15.03
CA ALA A 402 17.02 10.06 14.69
C ALA A 402 17.05 8.60 14.20
N GLN A 403 18.08 8.23 13.44
CA GLN A 403 18.24 6.85 12.95
C GLN A 403 18.61 5.88 14.07
N ALA A 404 19.58 6.21 14.92
CA ALA A 404 19.96 5.33 16.04
C ALA A 404 18.77 5.07 16.97
N LEU A 405 17.97 6.11 17.27
CA LEU A 405 16.74 5.94 18.04
C LEU A 405 15.72 5.04 17.31
N ALA A 406 15.60 5.14 15.99
CA ALA A 406 14.72 4.27 15.21
C ALA A 406 15.13 2.78 15.32
N ASP A 407 16.43 2.49 15.29
CA ASP A 407 16.96 1.13 15.38
C ASP A 407 16.70 0.53 16.78
N ASP A 408 16.91 1.32 17.83
CA ASP A 408 16.58 0.94 19.21
C ASP A 408 15.08 0.66 19.40
N LEU A 409 14.22 1.52 18.83
CA LEU A 409 12.76 1.35 18.90
C LEU A 409 12.30 0.10 18.13
N ALA A 410 12.92 -0.21 17.00
CA ALA A 410 12.65 -1.42 16.22
C ALA A 410 13.02 -2.69 17.03
N LEU A 411 14.17 -2.69 17.71
CA LEU A 411 14.58 -3.79 18.57
C LEU A 411 13.62 -4.02 19.75
N SER A 412 13.16 -2.95 20.42
CA SER A 412 12.14 -3.07 21.47
C SER A 412 10.81 -3.61 20.91
N ALA A 413 10.39 -3.17 19.72
CA ALA A 413 9.18 -3.68 19.08
C ALA A 413 9.27 -5.18 18.77
N GLU A 414 10.42 -5.66 18.28
CA GLU A 414 10.67 -7.08 18.02
C GLU A 414 10.56 -7.92 19.31
N LYS A 415 11.24 -7.48 20.38
CA LYS A 415 11.17 -8.12 21.71
C LYS A 415 9.72 -8.20 22.22
N ILE A 416 8.96 -7.12 22.08
CA ILE A 416 7.55 -7.06 22.51
C ILE A 416 6.71 -8.12 21.79
N ILE A 417 6.84 -8.23 20.47
CA ILE A 417 6.10 -9.23 19.68
C ILE A 417 6.54 -10.65 20.04
N ALA A 418 7.84 -10.90 20.20
CA ALA A 418 8.37 -12.21 20.55
C ALA A 418 7.89 -12.67 21.93
N PHE A 419 8.03 -11.85 22.96
CA PHE A 419 7.55 -12.17 24.32
C PHE A 419 6.03 -12.32 24.37
N SER A 420 5.27 -11.48 23.67
CA SER A 420 3.80 -11.61 23.60
C SER A 420 3.38 -12.92 22.94
N THR A 421 4.08 -13.33 21.88
CA THR A 421 3.87 -14.61 21.19
C THR A 421 4.20 -15.80 22.09
N LEU A 422 5.37 -15.76 22.76
CA LEU A 422 5.75 -16.80 23.72
C LEU A 422 4.75 -16.93 24.87
N TYR A 423 4.25 -15.82 25.40
CA TYR A 423 3.19 -15.84 26.40
C TYR A 423 1.92 -16.52 25.88
N ARG A 424 1.44 -16.14 24.70
CA ARG A 424 0.21 -16.71 24.14
C ARG A 424 0.34 -18.22 23.86
N VAL A 425 1.46 -18.64 23.29
CA VAL A 425 1.66 -20.05 22.90
C VAL A 425 2.00 -20.93 24.10
N THR A 426 2.78 -20.45 25.07
CA THR A 426 3.20 -21.26 26.24
C THR A 426 2.27 -21.14 27.44
N GLY A 427 1.64 -19.99 27.64
CA GLY A 427 0.90 -19.64 28.85
C GLY A 427 1.75 -19.18 30.02
N ASP A 428 3.08 -19.08 29.87
CA ASP A 428 3.98 -18.64 30.94
C ASP A 428 3.90 -17.11 31.11
N LYS A 429 3.38 -16.68 32.26
CA LYS A 429 3.18 -15.27 32.60
C LYS A 429 4.49 -14.47 32.64
N LYS A 430 5.65 -15.11 32.80
CA LYS A 430 6.96 -14.41 32.80
C LYS A 430 7.21 -13.65 31.50
N TYR A 431 6.79 -14.19 30.36
CA TYR A 431 6.91 -13.50 29.07
C TYR A 431 5.96 -12.30 28.98
N CYS A 432 4.74 -12.42 29.52
CA CYS A 432 3.79 -11.31 29.59
C CYS A 432 4.32 -10.17 30.49
N GLU A 433 4.87 -10.49 31.65
CA GLU A 433 5.52 -9.51 32.53
C GLU A 433 6.72 -8.85 31.84
N ARG A 434 7.54 -9.63 31.14
CA ARG A 434 8.69 -9.07 30.41
C ARG A 434 8.28 -8.14 29.27
N ALA A 435 7.23 -8.48 28.53
CA ALA A 435 6.67 -7.62 27.48
C ALA A 435 6.07 -6.33 28.05
N ALA A 436 5.44 -6.39 29.24
CA ALA A 436 4.93 -5.23 29.94
C ALA A 436 6.04 -4.22 30.28
N LEU A 437 7.19 -4.69 30.75
CA LEU A 437 8.33 -3.83 31.08
C LEU A 437 8.85 -3.04 29.87
N GLU A 438 8.89 -3.65 28.68
CA GLU A 438 9.21 -2.91 27.44
C GLU A 438 8.16 -1.83 27.15
N CYS A 439 6.87 -2.17 27.25
CA CYS A 439 5.78 -1.24 26.96
C CYS A 439 5.76 -0.05 27.95
N GLU A 440 6.02 -0.31 29.23
CA GLU A 440 6.14 0.73 30.25
C GLU A 440 7.33 1.66 30.00
N ALA A 441 8.50 1.09 29.66
CA ALA A 441 9.69 1.88 29.30
C ALA A 441 9.40 2.81 28.12
N LEU A 442 8.80 2.28 27.04
CA LEU A 442 8.38 3.07 25.87
C LEU A 442 7.30 4.10 26.21
N GLY A 443 6.42 3.82 27.16
CA GLY A 443 5.40 4.77 27.62
C GLY A 443 5.98 6.02 28.29
N ASN A 444 7.16 5.88 28.90
CA ASN A 444 7.91 6.96 29.54
C ASN A 444 8.74 7.81 28.55
N PHE A 445 8.86 7.41 27.28
CA PHE A 445 9.54 8.23 26.28
C PHE A 445 8.74 9.51 26.02
N LYS A 446 9.42 10.63 25.75
CA LYS A 446 8.77 11.89 25.38
C LYS A 446 7.90 11.72 24.14
N ASP A 447 8.45 11.08 23.11
CA ASP A 447 7.77 10.65 21.90
C ASP A 447 8.44 9.39 21.32
N TRP A 448 7.81 8.76 20.33
CA TRP A 448 8.33 7.56 19.63
C TRP A 448 9.07 7.92 18.34
N ASN A 449 9.92 8.94 18.40
CA ASN A 449 10.66 9.49 17.26
C ASN A 449 9.74 10.06 16.18
N SER A 450 8.84 10.98 16.56
CA SER A 450 7.79 11.49 15.66
C SER A 450 8.29 12.30 14.43
N GLN A 451 9.60 12.54 14.34
CA GLN A 451 10.27 13.05 13.13
C GLN A 451 10.37 11.97 12.03
N LEU A 452 10.43 10.69 12.43
CA LEU A 452 10.37 9.51 11.55
C LEU A 452 9.12 8.72 11.90
N MET A 453 8.00 9.02 11.22
CA MET A 453 6.72 8.38 11.51
C MET A 453 6.76 6.84 11.38
N SER A 454 7.66 6.28 10.56
CA SER A 454 7.89 4.82 10.50
C SER A 454 8.29 4.23 11.86
N SER A 455 9.05 4.94 12.70
CA SER A 455 9.34 4.53 14.07
C SER A 455 8.07 4.47 14.93
N VAL A 456 7.21 5.49 14.82
CA VAL A 456 5.92 5.54 15.51
C VAL A 456 5.04 4.36 15.08
N GLY A 457 4.95 4.07 13.78
CA GLY A 457 4.18 2.96 13.23
C GLY A 457 4.65 1.59 13.76
N THR A 458 5.96 1.33 13.72
CA THR A 458 6.57 0.09 14.20
C THR A 458 6.28 -0.15 15.68
N VAL A 459 6.50 0.87 16.52
CA VAL A 459 6.26 0.76 17.98
C VAL A 459 4.77 0.63 18.28
N ALA A 460 3.92 1.43 17.63
CA ALA A 460 2.48 1.38 17.82
C ALA A 460 1.90 -0.01 17.49
N LEU A 461 2.35 -0.62 16.40
CA LEU A 461 1.94 -1.97 16.02
C LEU A 461 2.29 -3.00 17.10
N ALA A 462 3.56 -3.00 17.56
CA ALA A 462 4.02 -3.95 18.57
C ALA A 462 3.32 -3.77 19.92
N VAL A 463 3.22 -2.53 20.40
CA VAL A 463 2.58 -2.22 21.68
C VAL A 463 1.07 -2.51 21.64
N ALA A 464 0.39 -2.24 20.53
CA ALA A 464 -1.04 -2.55 20.38
C ALA A 464 -1.31 -4.06 20.39
N ILE A 465 -0.50 -4.86 19.68
CA ILE A 465 -0.60 -6.34 19.71
C ILE A 465 -0.35 -6.87 21.13
N CYS A 466 0.71 -6.39 21.78
CA CYS A 466 1.01 -6.77 23.17
C CYS A 466 -0.12 -6.40 24.12
N TYR A 467 -0.62 -5.16 24.05
CA TYR A 467 -1.75 -4.70 24.87
C TYR A 467 -2.95 -5.63 24.67
N ASP A 468 -3.39 -5.86 23.43
CA ASP A 468 -4.53 -6.73 23.13
C ASP A 468 -4.35 -8.15 23.70
N TRP A 469 -3.11 -8.67 23.70
CA TRP A 469 -2.83 -10.02 24.13
C TRP A 469 -2.57 -10.20 25.62
N CYS A 470 -2.06 -9.17 26.30
CA CYS A 470 -1.51 -9.26 27.65
C CYS A 470 -2.29 -8.44 28.68
N HIS A 471 -3.06 -7.42 28.27
CA HIS A 471 -3.68 -6.46 29.21
C HIS A 471 -4.53 -7.11 30.30
N HIS A 472 -5.23 -8.21 29.99
CA HIS A 472 -6.12 -8.91 30.93
C HIS A 472 -5.42 -9.46 32.20
N VAL A 473 -4.08 -9.59 32.21
CA VAL A 473 -3.32 -9.98 33.41
C VAL A 473 -2.56 -8.81 34.05
N TRP A 474 -2.65 -7.60 33.49
CA TRP A 474 -2.01 -6.40 34.03
C TRP A 474 -2.90 -5.68 35.05
N SER A 475 -2.28 -4.92 35.95
CA SER A 475 -2.99 -4.00 36.84
C SER A 475 -3.57 -2.82 36.05
N GLU A 476 -4.65 -2.21 36.56
CA GLU A 476 -5.25 -1.02 35.94
C GLU A 476 -4.26 0.14 35.79
N GLY A 477 -3.36 0.32 36.76
CA GLY A 477 -2.31 1.34 36.68
C GLY A 477 -1.36 1.13 35.50
N ARG A 478 -0.96 -0.12 35.25
CA ARG A 478 -0.10 -0.50 34.12
C ARG A 478 -0.83 -0.33 32.79
N LYS A 479 -2.07 -0.79 32.69
CA LYS A 479 -2.92 -0.60 31.49
C LYS A 479 -3.00 0.88 31.11
N ALA A 480 -3.28 1.74 32.08
CA ALA A 480 -3.41 3.17 31.87
C ALA A 480 -2.11 3.84 31.36
N ILE A 481 -0.93 3.34 31.73
CA ILE A 481 0.35 3.84 31.18
C ILE A 481 0.43 3.55 29.68
N VAL A 482 0.16 2.31 29.29
CA VAL A 482 0.25 1.85 27.89
C VAL A 482 -0.83 2.50 27.02
N GLU A 483 -2.07 2.57 27.49
CA GLU A 483 -3.19 3.22 26.80
C GLU A 483 -2.92 4.69 26.52
N ARG A 484 -2.41 5.44 27.52
CA ARG A 484 -2.04 6.85 27.34
C ARG A 484 -0.88 7.01 26.38
N ALA A 485 0.11 6.10 26.39
CA ALA A 485 1.23 6.14 25.47
C ALA A 485 0.79 5.94 24.02
N LEU A 486 -0.07 4.95 23.76
CA LEU A 486 -0.67 4.70 22.45
C LEU A 486 -1.53 5.88 21.96
N LEU A 487 -2.35 6.48 22.84
CA LEU A 487 -3.13 7.66 22.49
C LEU A 487 -2.23 8.86 22.15
N ARG A 488 -1.24 9.15 23.00
CA ARG A 488 -0.36 10.33 22.88
C ARG A 488 0.58 10.23 21.69
N ASN A 489 1.30 9.11 21.57
CA ASN A 489 2.42 8.99 20.64
C ASN A 489 2.00 8.44 19.27
N ALA A 490 0.88 7.70 19.19
CA ALA A 490 0.39 7.11 17.95
C ALA A 490 -0.89 7.79 17.45
N MET A 491 -2.04 7.59 18.13
CA MET A 491 -3.34 8.01 17.56
C MET A 491 -3.42 9.51 17.28
N ARG A 492 -3.03 10.36 18.25
CA ARG A 492 -3.07 11.81 18.10
C ARG A 492 -2.09 12.31 17.04
N VAL A 493 -0.86 11.80 17.06
CA VAL A 493 0.17 12.18 16.08
C VAL A 493 -0.22 11.76 14.66
N GLY A 494 -0.78 10.55 14.50
CA GLY A 494 -1.30 10.08 13.22
C GLY A 494 -2.42 10.98 12.70
N LEU A 495 -3.39 11.34 13.54
CA LEU A 495 -4.46 12.29 13.17
C LEU A 495 -3.90 13.67 12.80
N GLU A 496 -2.93 14.19 13.55
CA GLU A 496 -2.27 15.47 13.22
C GLU A 496 -1.59 15.42 11.83
N CYS A 497 -0.97 14.30 11.45
CA CYS A 497 -0.46 14.11 10.09
C CYS A 497 -1.59 14.10 9.05
N TYR A 498 -2.63 13.28 9.25
CA TYR A 498 -3.75 13.17 8.29
C TYR A 498 -4.53 14.48 8.12
N ASP A 499 -4.64 15.28 9.18
CA ASP A 499 -5.34 16.57 9.18
C ASP A 499 -4.41 17.72 8.73
N GLY A 500 -3.20 17.43 8.23
CA GLY A 500 -2.29 18.43 7.66
C GLY A 500 -1.57 19.31 8.68
N LYS A 501 -1.65 18.99 9.97
CA LYS A 501 -0.97 19.72 11.07
C LYS A 501 0.50 19.31 11.23
N ARG A 502 0.92 18.21 10.60
CA ARG A 502 2.29 17.70 10.54
C ARG A 502 2.62 17.19 9.15
N HIS A 503 3.91 16.98 8.88
CA HIS A 503 4.36 16.37 7.63
C HIS A 503 3.75 14.97 7.44
N MET A 504 3.20 14.74 6.25
CA MET A 504 2.75 13.43 5.79
C MET A 504 3.91 12.66 5.17
N TRP A 505 3.91 11.35 5.36
CA TRP A 505 4.75 10.44 4.57
C TRP A 505 4.29 10.41 3.11
N ILE A 506 5.17 9.93 2.23
CA ILE A 506 4.84 9.71 0.82
C ILE A 506 3.76 8.62 0.73
N ALA A 507 2.65 8.94 0.09
CA ALA A 507 1.56 8.00 -0.10
C ALA A 507 2.01 6.82 -0.98
N GLY A 508 1.65 5.60 -0.57
CA GLY A 508 2.00 4.38 -1.29
C GLY A 508 3.39 3.82 -1.03
N GLY A 509 4.28 4.58 -0.39
CA GLY A 509 5.62 4.11 -0.06
C GLY A 509 5.71 3.32 1.24
N THR A 510 6.91 2.81 1.55
CA THR A 510 7.10 1.91 2.70
C THR A 510 6.74 2.51 4.04
N ALA A 511 7.04 3.80 4.25
CA ALA A 511 6.65 4.51 5.46
C ALA A 511 5.12 4.54 5.64
N ALA A 512 4.36 4.67 4.55
CA ALA A 512 2.90 4.66 4.59
C ALA A 512 2.36 3.32 5.07
N ALA A 513 2.87 2.20 4.55
CA ALA A 513 2.43 0.86 4.95
C ALA A 513 2.66 0.62 6.46
N VAL A 514 3.86 0.93 6.95
CA VAL A 514 4.25 0.75 8.36
C VAL A 514 3.40 1.61 9.29
N VAL A 515 3.22 2.89 8.95
CA VAL A 515 2.45 3.81 9.79
C VAL A 515 0.98 3.42 9.82
N ASN A 516 0.36 3.14 8.66
CA ASN A 516 -1.04 2.74 8.59
C ASN A 516 -1.32 1.47 9.41
N ALA A 517 -0.44 0.47 9.34
CA ALA A 517 -0.58 -0.75 10.13
C ALA A 517 -0.55 -0.48 11.65
N GLY A 518 0.41 0.34 12.12
CA GLY A 518 0.50 0.71 13.53
C GLY A 518 -0.67 1.57 14.02
N MET A 519 -1.13 2.52 13.20
CA MET A 519 -2.29 3.36 13.51
C MET A 519 -3.56 2.52 13.59
N LEU A 520 -3.76 1.60 12.65
CA LEU A 520 -4.92 0.70 12.67
C LEU A 520 -4.89 -0.21 13.89
N ALA A 521 -3.75 -0.85 14.17
CA ALA A 521 -3.60 -1.74 15.32
C ALA A 521 -4.00 -1.02 16.62
N THR A 522 -3.53 0.22 16.78
CA THR A 522 -3.83 1.05 17.94
C THR A 522 -5.31 1.41 18.01
N ALA A 523 -5.90 1.85 16.89
CA ALA A 523 -7.31 2.22 16.84
C ALA A 523 -8.22 1.04 17.18
N LEU A 524 -7.93 -0.14 16.64
CA LEU A 524 -8.68 -1.36 16.94
C LEU A 524 -8.53 -1.75 18.41
N ALA A 525 -7.30 -1.81 18.94
CA ALA A 525 -7.01 -2.20 20.32
C ALA A 525 -7.71 -1.30 21.35
N LEU A 526 -7.81 0.01 21.08
CA LEU A 526 -8.34 1.02 21.99
C LEU A 526 -9.77 1.49 21.64
N ALA A 527 -10.46 0.84 20.71
CA ALA A 527 -11.77 1.28 20.23
C ALA A 527 -12.83 1.39 21.34
N ASP A 528 -12.73 0.58 22.40
CA ASP A 528 -13.67 0.63 23.54
C ASP A 528 -13.30 1.71 24.57
N ILE A 529 -12.05 2.20 24.52
CA ILE A 529 -11.49 3.17 25.47
C ILE A 529 -11.57 4.59 24.89
N TYR A 530 -11.24 4.74 23.61
CA TYR A 530 -11.25 6.02 22.88
C TYR A 530 -12.05 5.89 21.56
N PRO A 531 -13.36 5.59 21.62
CA PRO A 531 -14.16 5.24 20.44
C PRO A 531 -14.18 6.32 19.35
N GLU A 532 -14.36 7.59 19.71
CA GLU A 532 -14.39 8.69 18.74
C GLU A 532 -13.05 8.89 18.01
N THR A 533 -11.94 8.85 18.76
CA THR A 533 -10.60 8.98 18.18
C THR A 533 -10.27 7.78 17.30
N ALA A 534 -10.63 6.57 17.73
CA ALA A 534 -10.43 5.35 16.96
C ALA A 534 -11.23 5.38 15.65
N LEU A 535 -12.50 5.80 15.71
CA LEU A 535 -13.38 5.96 14.57
C LEU A 535 -12.79 6.90 13.50
N LYS A 536 -12.35 8.08 13.92
CA LYS A 536 -11.70 9.07 13.05
C LYS A 536 -10.44 8.49 12.42
N LEU A 537 -9.59 7.85 13.22
CA LEU A 537 -8.32 7.31 12.75
C LEU A 537 -8.49 6.16 11.76
N ILE A 538 -9.43 5.23 12.03
CA ILE A 538 -9.77 4.12 11.11
C ILE A 538 -10.21 4.66 9.75
N ASN A 539 -11.07 5.69 9.72
CA ASN A 539 -11.51 6.31 8.47
C ASN A 539 -10.31 6.83 7.65
N ARG A 540 -9.39 7.58 8.28
CA ARG A 540 -8.19 8.10 7.60
C ARG A 540 -7.29 6.97 7.08
N VAL A 541 -7.05 5.95 7.91
CA VAL A 541 -6.16 4.83 7.56
C VAL A 541 -6.70 4.02 6.39
N LEU A 542 -8.00 3.67 6.40
CA LEU A 542 -8.60 2.89 5.31
C LEU A 542 -8.54 3.61 3.96
N ARG A 543 -8.51 4.94 3.94
CA ARG A 543 -8.30 5.72 2.71
C ARG A 543 -6.83 5.78 2.30
N ASN A 544 -5.92 6.02 3.25
CA ASN A 544 -4.51 6.20 2.95
C ASN A 544 -3.83 4.88 2.51
N VAL A 545 -4.25 3.74 3.08
CA VAL A 545 -3.65 2.43 2.79
C VAL A 545 -3.92 1.95 1.37
N GLU A 546 -4.97 2.43 0.69
CA GLU A 546 -5.27 2.06 -0.70
C GLU A 546 -4.05 2.31 -1.59
N ALA A 547 -3.34 3.43 -1.43
CA ALA A 547 -2.15 3.75 -2.23
C ALA A 547 -0.98 2.76 -1.99
N CYS A 548 -0.86 2.16 -0.81
CA CYS A 548 0.20 1.18 -0.50
C CYS A 548 0.03 -0.09 -1.35
N PHE A 549 -1.20 -0.50 -1.61
CA PHE A 549 -1.47 -1.64 -2.48
C PHE A 549 -1.16 -1.36 -3.96
N ALA A 550 -1.19 -0.09 -4.37
CA ALA A 550 -0.79 0.32 -5.71
C ALA A 550 0.68 0.00 -6.00
N ALA A 551 1.52 -0.02 -4.96
CA ALA A 551 2.96 -0.28 -5.06
C ALA A 551 3.25 -1.63 -5.73
N TYR A 552 2.46 -2.66 -5.40
CA TYR A 552 2.61 -4.05 -5.86
C TYR A 552 1.99 -4.34 -7.22
N ALA A 553 1.07 -3.50 -7.68
CA ALA A 553 0.35 -3.77 -8.91
C ALA A 553 1.27 -3.58 -10.14
N PRO A 554 1.13 -4.42 -11.19
CA PRO A 554 0.18 -5.53 -11.31
C PRO A 554 0.72 -6.89 -10.85
N ASP A 555 2.04 -7.06 -10.79
CA ASP A 555 2.72 -8.36 -10.82
C ASP A 555 3.37 -8.77 -9.49
N GLY A 556 3.24 -7.94 -8.45
CA GLY A 556 3.78 -8.17 -7.11
C GLY A 556 5.19 -7.61 -6.92
N GLY A 557 5.80 -7.01 -7.96
CA GLY A 557 7.10 -6.36 -7.83
C GLY A 557 7.05 -5.09 -6.97
N TYR A 558 8.18 -4.76 -6.33
CA TYR A 558 8.28 -3.59 -5.46
C TYR A 558 9.48 -2.72 -5.80
N SER A 559 9.21 -1.56 -6.40
CA SER A 559 10.24 -0.71 -7.00
C SER A 559 11.19 -0.06 -5.99
N GLU A 560 10.76 0.21 -4.75
CA GLU A 560 11.63 0.85 -3.74
C GLU A 560 12.79 -0.06 -3.25
N GLY A 561 12.80 -1.35 -3.58
CA GLY A 561 13.81 -2.30 -3.12
C GLY A 561 13.26 -3.44 -2.26
N VAL A 562 14.06 -4.50 -2.08
CA VAL A 562 13.68 -5.70 -1.32
C VAL A 562 13.54 -5.42 0.18
N ALA A 563 14.40 -4.57 0.76
CA ALA A 563 14.28 -4.17 2.17
C ALA A 563 13.00 -3.36 2.44
N ALA A 564 12.59 -2.55 1.46
CA ALA A 564 11.38 -1.75 1.48
C ALA A 564 10.12 -2.64 1.32
N TRP A 565 10.21 -3.62 0.41
CA TRP A 565 9.19 -4.66 0.21
C TRP A 565 8.91 -5.43 1.49
N GLU A 566 9.94 -5.84 2.23
CA GLU A 566 9.81 -6.66 3.44
C GLU A 566 8.95 -5.95 4.50
N LYS A 567 9.32 -4.71 4.83
CA LYS A 567 8.62 -3.88 5.81
C LYS A 567 7.17 -3.64 5.39
N SER A 568 6.96 -3.30 4.13
CA SER A 568 5.63 -2.99 3.60
C SER A 568 4.71 -4.20 3.55
N SER A 569 5.21 -5.32 3.02
CA SER A 569 4.42 -6.55 2.84
C SER A 569 4.02 -7.12 4.19
N ARG A 570 4.94 -7.12 5.17
CA ARG A 570 4.64 -7.50 6.55
C ARG A 570 3.59 -6.60 7.19
N SER A 571 3.74 -5.27 7.09
CA SER A 571 2.76 -4.33 7.66
C SER A 571 1.37 -4.50 7.05
N LEU A 572 1.26 -4.64 5.73
CA LEU A 572 -0.03 -4.80 5.05
C LEU A 572 -0.68 -6.17 5.32
N ALA A 573 0.11 -7.25 5.38
CA ALA A 573 -0.39 -8.57 5.74
C ALA A 573 -0.96 -8.58 7.17
N LEU A 574 -0.24 -7.99 8.13
CA LEU A 574 -0.73 -7.83 9.50
C LEU A 574 -1.96 -6.93 9.58
N LEU A 575 -2.01 -5.84 8.79
CA LEU A 575 -3.18 -4.96 8.69
C LEU A 575 -4.42 -5.74 8.22
N ILE A 576 -4.29 -6.54 7.17
CA ILE A 576 -5.37 -7.39 6.64
C ILE A 576 -5.79 -8.40 7.70
N ALA A 577 -4.83 -9.12 8.30
CA ALA A 577 -5.12 -10.11 9.33
C ALA A 577 -5.87 -9.50 10.52
N MET A 578 -5.46 -8.31 10.98
CA MET A 578 -6.15 -7.58 12.05
C MET A 578 -7.57 -7.19 11.66
N LEU A 579 -7.82 -6.68 10.44
CA LEU A 579 -9.17 -6.35 9.98
C LEU A 579 -10.07 -7.58 9.85
N GLN A 580 -9.56 -8.68 9.28
CA GLN A 580 -10.30 -9.93 9.16
C GLN A 580 -10.70 -10.47 10.53
N LYS A 581 -9.80 -10.42 11.53
CA LYS A 581 -10.15 -10.84 12.88
C LYS A 581 -11.11 -9.85 13.53
N ALA A 582 -10.75 -8.57 13.58
CA ALA A 582 -11.47 -7.51 14.29
C ALA A 582 -12.87 -7.24 13.71
N CYS A 583 -13.00 -7.19 12.39
CA CYS A 583 -14.22 -6.78 11.69
C CYS A 583 -14.88 -7.95 10.93
N GLY A 584 -14.17 -9.05 10.68
CA GLY A 584 -14.66 -10.14 9.83
C GLY A 584 -14.55 -9.86 8.34
N SER A 585 -13.83 -8.81 7.97
CA SER A 585 -13.63 -8.36 6.59
C SER A 585 -12.33 -7.57 6.54
N ASP A 586 -11.56 -7.73 5.48
CA ASP A 586 -10.46 -6.83 5.13
C ASP A 586 -10.88 -5.69 4.20
N TYR A 587 -12.19 -5.56 3.95
CA TYR A 587 -12.75 -4.55 3.05
C TYR A 587 -12.19 -4.62 1.63
N GLY A 588 -11.80 -5.81 1.16
CA GLY A 588 -11.29 -6.06 -0.18
C GLY A 588 -9.80 -5.74 -0.35
N LEU A 589 -9.10 -5.31 0.71
CA LEU A 589 -7.68 -4.98 0.66
C LEU A 589 -6.82 -6.19 0.25
N ALA A 590 -7.16 -7.40 0.72
CA ALA A 590 -6.46 -8.63 0.33
C ALA A 590 -6.64 -8.98 -1.15
N SER A 591 -7.65 -8.41 -1.82
CA SER A 591 -7.86 -8.65 -3.25
C SER A 591 -7.03 -7.71 -4.14
N ALA A 592 -6.22 -6.81 -3.57
CA ALA A 592 -5.42 -5.90 -4.39
C ALA A 592 -4.56 -6.62 -5.45
N PRO A 593 -4.51 -6.13 -6.71
CA PRO A 593 -3.67 -6.73 -7.74
C PRO A 593 -2.19 -6.80 -7.35
N GLY A 594 -1.52 -7.89 -7.70
CA GLY A 594 -0.11 -8.12 -7.41
C GLY A 594 0.18 -8.58 -5.97
N PHE A 595 -0.64 -8.22 -4.99
CA PHE A 595 -0.34 -8.51 -3.58
C PHE A 595 -0.33 -10.02 -3.28
N ALA A 596 -1.22 -10.80 -3.91
CA ALA A 596 -1.22 -12.27 -3.78
C ALA A 596 0.05 -12.94 -4.30
N ALA A 597 0.72 -12.35 -5.30
CA ALA A 597 1.92 -12.90 -5.93
C ALA A 597 3.22 -12.32 -5.34
N THR A 598 3.13 -11.35 -4.43
CA THR A 598 4.28 -10.56 -3.95
C THR A 598 5.35 -11.40 -3.25
N GLY A 599 4.99 -12.58 -2.71
CA GLY A 599 5.98 -13.48 -2.12
C GLY A 599 6.99 -14.01 -3.15
N TYR A 600 6.57 -14.17 -4.41
CA TYR A 600 7.45 -14.60 -5.50
C TYR A 600 8.49 -13.56 -5.87
N PHE A 601 8.22 -12.27 -5.61
CA PHE A 601 9.19 -11.20 -5.81
C PHE A 601 10.43 -11.44 -4.94
N ALA A 602 10.24 -11.60 -3.63
CA ALA A 602 11.33 -11.85 -2.70
C ALA A 602 12.10 -13.13 -2.99
N ILE A 603 11.40 -14.21 -3.37
CA ILE A 603 12.01 -15.48 -3.77
C ILE A 603 12.84 -15.28 -5.05
N ALA A 604 12.33 -14.54 -6.03
CA ALA A 604 13.00 -14.32 -7.30
C ALA A 604 14.21 -13.38 -7.18
N THR A 605 14.23 -12.45 -6.23
CA THR A 605 15.34 -11.48 -6.04
C THR A 605 16.40 -11.95 -5.04
N GLU A 606 16.30 -13.16 -4.52
CA GLU A 606 17.26 -13.73 -3.57
C GLU A 606 18.01 -14.92 -4.15
N THR A 607 19.29 -15.03 -3.78
CA THR A 607 20.17 -16.16 -4.10
C THR A 607 20.86 -16.66 -2.82
N ALA A 608 21.73 -17.66 -2.93
CA ALA A 608 22.58 -18.09 -1.82
C ALA A 608 23.52 -16.98 -1.29
N ASN A 609 23.74 -15.91 -2.07
CA ASN A 609 24.54 -14.74 -1.68
C ASN A 609 23.69 -13.59 -1.12
N GLY A 610 22.45 -13.88 -0.70
CA GLY A 610 21.50 -12.88 -0.18
C GLY A 610 20.71 -12.15 -1.26
N MET A 611 19.90 -11.19 -0.84
CA MET A 611 19.05 -10.41 -1.75
C MET A 611 19.87 -9.56 -2.73
N TRP A 612 19.29 -9.27 -3.88
CA TRP A 612 19.79 -8.21 -4.75
C TRP A 612 19.63 -6.85 -4.04
N ASN A 613 20.76 -6.22 -3.76
CA ASN A 613 20.89 -5.04 -2.92
C ASN A 613 20.72 -3.69 -3.66
N PHE A 614 19.79 -3.60 -4.62
CA PHE A 614 19.48 -2.34 -5.31
C PHE A 614 18.75 -1.34 -4.37
N HIS A 615 18.78 -0.05 -4.71
CA HIS A 615 18.12 1.04 -3.97
C HIS A 615 18.52 1.08 -2.49
N ASN A 616 19.83 1.05 -2.24
CA ASN A 616 20.44 1.06 -0.91
C ASN A 616 19.97 -0.05 0.06
N SER A 617 19.46 -1.18 -0.46
CA SER A 617 19.21 -2.37 0.36
C SER A 617 20.55 -2.99 0.81
N ALA A 618 20.58 -3.71 1.93
CA ALA A 618 21.75 -4.51 2.31
C ALA A 618 21.73 -5.88 1.60
N ALA A 619 22.88 -6.48 1.34
CA ALA A 619 22.99 -7.82 0.74
C ALA A 619 22.77 -8.95 1.77
N GLU A 620 21.70 -8.86 2.55
CA GLU A 620 21.35 -9.82 3.60
C GLU A 620 20.27 -10.81 3.13
N ALA A 621 19.96 -11.78 3.99
CA ALA A 621 18.85 -12.69 3.75
C ALA A 621 17.51 -11.97 3.89
N THR A 622 16.63 -12.07 2.89
CA THR A 622 15.29 -11.45 2.92
C THR A 622 14.42 -12.04 4.03
N ASP A 623 13.73 -11.24 4.86
CA ASP A 623 12.73 -11.82 5.78
C ASP A 623 11.48 -12.26 5.00
N THR A 624 11.17 -13.56 5.09
CA THR A 624 10.02 -14.23 4.48
C THR A 624 9.05 -14.77 5.52
N SER A 625 9.05 -14.23 6.74
CA SER A 625 8.24 -14.71 7.88
C SER A 625 6.72 -14.65 7.67
N MET A 626 6.25 -13.91 6.66
CA MET A 626 4.83 -13.85 6.28
C MET A 626 4.39 -14.88 5.23
N MET A 627 5.28 -15.77 4.77
CA MET A 627 4.95 -16.75 3.73
C MET A 627 3.87 -17.75 4.17
N PHE A 628 3.82 -18.16 5.44
CA PHE A 628 2.71 -18.99 5.90
C PHE A 628 1.36 -18.27 5.81
N TRP A 629 1.32 -16.99 6.20
CA TRP A 629 0.12 -16.18 6.06
C TRP A 629 -0.30 -16.00 4.60
N LEU A 630 0.66 -15.69 3.71
CA LEU A 630 0.38 -15.57 2.26
C LEU A 630 -0.15 -16.89 1.69
N GLY A 631 0.46 -18.02 2.04
CA GLY A 631 0.06 -19.33 1.58
C GLY A 631 -1.35 -19.70 2.01
N GLU A 632 -1.69 -19.49 3.28
CA GLU A 632 -3.06 -19.73 3.79
C GLU A 632 -4.09 -18.74 3.22
N GLN A 633 -3.74 -17.45 3.13
CA GLN A 633 -4.64 -16.39 2.65
C GLN A 633 -5.04 -16.59 1.19
N TYR A 634 -4.13 -17.10 0.34
CA TYR A 634 -4.34 -17.25 -1.10
C TYR A 634 -4.43 -18.71 -1.57
N GLY A 635 -4.27 -19.69 -0.67
CA GLY A 635 -4.28 -21.12 -1.01
C GLY A 635 -3.08 -21.55 -1.85
N ASP A 636 -1.91 -20.94 -1.64
CA ASP A 636 -0.68 -21.24 -2.37
C ASP A 636 0.32 -22.01 -1.50
N ALA A 637 0.34 -23.34 -1.66
CA ALA A 637 1.24 -24.23 -0.93
C ALA A 637 2.73 -24.01 -1.25
N THR A 638 3.06 -23.29 -2.33
CA THR A 638 4.46 -22.95 -2.64
C THR A 638 5.07 -22.11 -1.54
N TYR A 639 4.33 -21.14 -1.01
CA TYR A 639 4.81 -20.28 0.06
C TYR A 639 5.04 -21.04 1.36
N THR A 640 4.10 -21.91 1.75
CA THR A 640 4.22 -22.69 2.99
C THR A 640 5.37 -23.70 2.90
N THR A 641 5.47 -24.45 1.80
CA THR A 641 6.54 -25.44 1.59
C THR A 641 7.92 -24.79 1.52
N LEU A 642 8.08 -23.67 0.80
CA LEU A 642 9.36 -22.96 0.75
C LEU A 642 9.77 -22.41 2.11
N ARG A 643 8.84 -21.85 2.89
CA ARG A 643 9.16 -21.35 4.23
C ARG A 643 9.61 -22.47 5.15
N HIS A 644 8.97 -23.64 5.11
CA HIS A 644 9.45 -24.82 5.84
C HIS A 644 10.88 -25.21 5.46
N GLN A 645 11.20 -25.26 4.16
CA GLN A 645 12.55 -25.58 3.67
C GLN A 645 13.60 -24.56 4.13
N GLN A 646 13.25 -23.27 4.09
CA GLN A 646 14.10 -22.17 4.55
C GLN A 646 14.40 -22.24 6.06
N LEU A 647 13.40 -22.57 6.88
CA LEU A 647 13.57 -22.74 8.32
C LEU A 647 14.34 -24.03 8.68
N ALA A 648 14.06 -25.13 7.96
CA ALA A 648 14.71 -26.42 8.21
C ALA A 648 16.20 -26.42 7.84
N SER A 649 16.59 -25.72 6.76
CA SER A 649 17.98 -25.57 6.36
C SER A 649 18.78 -24.58 7.23
N GLY A 650 18.10 -23.78 8.05
CA GLY A 650 18.71 -22.68 8.80
C GLY A 650 19.04 -21.45 7.94
N ALA A 651 18.64 -21.43 6.67
CA ALA A 651 18.81 -20.27 5.79
C ALA A 651 18.05 -19.03 6.29
N LYS A 652 16.96 -19.24 7.04
CA LYS A 652 16.18 -18.18 7.68
C LYS A 652 15.99 -18.46 9.17
N ARG A 653 15.93 -17.40 9.96
CA ARG A 653 15.62 -17.47 11.39
C ARG A 653 14.10 -17.64 11.60
N VAL A 654 13.74 -18.31 12.68
CA VAL A 654 12.34 -18.43 13.12
C VAL A 654 11.89 -17.10 13.71
N SER A 655 10.84 -16.54 13.13
CA SER A 655 10.16 -15.32 13.56
C SER A 655 8.95 -15.67 14.43
N PRO A 656 8.51 -14.78 15.34
CA PRO A 656 7.21 -14.91 16.00
C PRO A 656 6.07 -15.14 15.00
N PHE A 657 6.11 -14.54 13.81
CA PHE A 657 5.06 -14.69 12.80
C PHE A 657 4.99 -16.09 12.19
N ASP A 658 6.10 -16.85 12.16
CA ASP A 658 6.07 -18.27 11.75
C ASP A 658 5.26 -19.13 12.71
N ILE A 659 5.26 -18.76 13.99
CA ILE A 659 4.48 -19.44 15.02
C ILE A 659 3.02 -19.03 14.91
N LEU A 660 2.75 -17.73 14.75
CA LEU A 660 1.39 -17.19 14.74
C LEU A 660 0.57 -17.63 13.53
N PHE A 661 1.20 -17.68 12.36
CA PHE A 661 0.56 -18.06 11.11
C PHE A 661 0.93 -19.46 10.66
N TYR A 662 1.45 -20.30 11.57
CA TYR A 662 1.91 -21.64 11.25
C TYR A 662 0.90 -22.41 10.38
N ALA A 663 1.36 -22.80 9.19
CA ALA A 663 0.67 -23.69 8.29
C ALA A 663 1.34 -25.08 8.34
N PRO A 664 0.57 -26.18 8.42
CA PRO A 664 1.16 -27.52 8.34
C PRO A 664 1.83 -27.78 6.98
N LEU A 665 2.93 -28.53 6.99
CA LEU A 665 3.62 -28.94 5.78
C LEU A 665 2.81 -30.02 5.03
N ASP A 666 2.51 -29.78 3.76
CA ASP A 666 2.08 -30.83 2.84
C ASP A 666 3.33 -31.44 2.16
N GLU A 667 3.78 -32.59 2.66
CA GLU A 667 4.94 -33.32 2.13
C GLU A 667 4.71 -33.84 0.70
N SER A 668 3.45 -33.93 0.24
CA SER A 668 3.13 -34.38 -1.11
C SER A 668 3.32 -33.28 -2.17
N PHE A 669 3.29 -32.01 -1.74
CA PHE A 669 3.40 -30.87 -2.62
C PHE A 669 4.85 -30.66 -3.08
N LYS A 670 5.04 -30.56 -4.39
CA LYS A 670 6.34 -30.27 -5.00
C LYS A 670 6.36 -28.85 -5.54
N VAL A 671 7.26 -28.04 -5.01
CA VAL A 671 7.48 -26.67 -5.46
C VAL A 671 8.01 -26.69 -6.90
N ALA A 672 7.41 -25.87 -7.76
CA ALA A 672 7.89 -25.59 -9.10
C ALA A 672 7.93 -24.07 -9.30
N LEU A 673 9.14 -23.53 -9.46
CA LEU A 673 9.36 -22.10 -9.65
C LEU A 673 9.80 -21.80 -11.09
N PRO A 674 9.34 -20.70 -11.70
CA PRO A 674 9.81 -20.28 -13.00
C PRO A 674 11.30 -19.93 -12.95
N GLN A 675 12.05 -20.25 -14.01
CA GLN A 675 13.45 -19.84 -14.15
C GLN A 675 13.57 -18.36 -14.58
N ASP A 676 12.50 -17.76 -15.08
CA ASP A 676 12.54 -16.45 -15.71
C ASP A 676 11.33 -15.65 -15.26
N THR A 677 11.57 -14.44 -14.75
CA THR A 677 10.49 -13.57 -14.26
C THR A 677 10.77 -12.12 -14.63
N VAL A 678 9.70 -11.36 -14.92
CA VAL A 678 9.76 -9.92 -15.15
C VAL A 678 8.75 -9.20 -14.25
N TYR A 679 9.22 -8.19 -13.54
CA TYR A 679 8.41 -7.26 -12.75
C TYR A 679 8.46 -5.89 -13.40
N ARG A 680 7.45 -5.56 -14.21
CA ARG A 680 7.56 -4.43 -15.15
C ARG A 680 7.56 -3.08 -14.48
N LYS A 681 6.76 -2.91 -13.42
CA LYS A 681 6.71 -1.67 -12.66
C LYS A 681 7.97 -1.49 -11.82
N ALA A 682 8.44 -2.57 -11.19
CA ALA A 682 9.70 -2.58 -10.47
C ALA A 682 10.93 -2.52 -11.39
N GLY A 683 10.76 -2.61 -12.71
CA GLY A 683 11.86 -2.52 -13.66
C GLY A 683 12.82 -3.71 -13.64
N LEU A 684 12.41 -4.89 -13.17
CA LEU A 684 13.33 -6.02 -12.97
C LEU A 684 13.06 -7.16 -13.95
N ALA A 685 14.10 -7.64 -14.61
CA ALA A 685 14.12 -8.91 -15.34
C ALA A 685 15.12 -9.85 -14.67
N ILE A 686 14.67 -11.07 -14.37
CA ILE A 686 15.45 -12.08 -13.66
C ILE A 686 15.48 -13.33 -14.52
N MET A 687 16.68 -13.87 -14.76
CA MET A 687 16.90 -15.09 -15.53
C MET A 687 17.88 -15.99 -14.77
N ARG A 688 17.62 -17.30 -14.74
CA ARG A 688 18.49 -18.27 -14.03
C ARG A 688 18.56 -19.62 -14.73
N SER A 689 19.63 -20.39 -14.48
CA SER A 689 19.75 -21.78 -14.97
C SER A 689 19.00 -22.79 -14.10
N GLY A 690 18.69 -22.43 -12.85
CA GLY A 690 17.99 -23.27 -11.88
C GLY A 690 17.89 -22.58 -10.52
N TRP A 691 17.64 -23.34 -9.46
CA TRP A 691 17.41 -22.83 -8.10
C TRP A 691 18.41 -23.37 -7.07
N GLU A 692 19.39 -24.17 -7.50
CA GLU A 692 20.47 -24.65 -6.65
C GLU A 692 21.51 -23.55 -6.43
N LYS A 693 22.32 -23.68 -5.38
CA LYS A 693 23.32 -22.65 -5.01
C LYS A 693 24.31 -22.32 -6.13
N ASP A 694 24.65 -23.30 -6.97
CA ASP A 694 25.68 -23.16 -8.01
C ASP A 694 25.10 -22.72 -9.37
N ASP A 695 23.78 -22.61 -9.47
CA ASP A 695 23.11 -22.14 -10.69
C ASP A 695 23.47 -20.69 -11.02
N THR A 696 23.43 -20.39 -12.31
CA THR A 696 23.57 -19.02 -12.81
C THR A 696 22.32 -18.23 -12.49
N PHE A 697 22.50 -17.03 -11.94
CA PHE A 697 21.47 -16.03 -11.73
C PHE A 697 21.96 -14.70 -12.30
N VAL A 698 21.15 -14.09 -13.17
CA VAL A 698 21.40 -12.74 -13.67
C VAL A 698 20.15 -11.89 -13.53
N GLY A 699 20.32 -10.71 -12.96
CA GLY A 699 19.30 -9.66 -12.88
C GLY A 699 19.65 -8.51 -13.81
N LEU A 700 18.65 -7.94 -14.46
CA LEU A 700 18.73 -6.69 -15.23
C LEU A 700 17.70 -5.71 -14.67
N HIS A 701 18.17 -4.58 -14.17
CA HIS A 701 17.34 -3.50 -13.64
C HIS A 701 17.20 -2.39 -14.67
N GLY A 702 15.97 -1.94 -14.86
CA GLY A 702 15.58 -0.72 -15.57
C GLY A 702 14.72 0.10 -14.63
N GLY A 703 13.54 0.53 -15.06
CA GLY A 703 12.60 1.25 -14.20
C GLY A 703 12.86 2.75 -14.14
N ALA A 704 12.22 3.39 -13.16
CA ALA A 704 12.21 4.83 -13.01
C ALA A 704 13.32 5.31 -12.07
N ASN A 705 14.15 6.24 -12.54
CA ASN A 705 15.23 6.84 -11.75
C ASN A 705 14.72 7.73 -10.59
N ASP A 706 13.46 8.16 -10.64
CA ASP A 706 12.82 8.97 -9.59
C ASP A 706 11.92 8.15 -8.65
N GLU A 707 12.17 6.84 -8.55
CA GLU A 707 11.53 5.99 -7.55
C GLU A 707 11.84 6.45 -6.12
N VAL A 708 10.91 6.21 -5.19
CA VAL A 708 11.10 6.60 -3.80
C VAL A 708 12.30 5.86 -3.22
N ASN A 709 13.30 6.63 -2.77
CA ASN A 709 14.61 6.15 -2.32
C ASN A 709 15.49 5.47 -3.40
N GLY A 710 15.10 5.54 -4.67
CA GLY A 710 15.82 4.95 -5.79
C GLY A 710 17.21 5.55 -6.05
N ASP A 711 17.99 4.82 -6.84
CA ASP A 711 19.32 5.20 -7.33
C ASP A 711 19.25 5.46 -8.84
N LEU A 712 20.26 6.13 -9.42
CA LEU A 712 20.38 6.26 -10.87
C LEU A 712 20.98 4.97 -11.44
N ASP A 713 20.20 3.90 -11.52
CA ASP A 713 20.71 2.55 -11.79
C ASP A 713 20.04 1.87 -13.00
N ALA A 714 19.38 2.65 -13.86
CA ALA A 714 18.83 2.14 -15.10
C ALA A 714 19.91 1.40 -15.91
N GLY A 715 19.63 0.15 -16.25
CA GLY A 715 20.53 -0.76 -16.95
C GLY A 715 21.49 -1.55 -16.03
N SER A 716 21.37 -1.46 -14.70
CA SER A 716 22.24 -2.19 -13.78
C SER A 716 22.07 -3.71 -13.90
N VAL A 717 23.15 -4.44 -13.64
CA VAL A 717 23.18 -5.91 -13.69
C VAL A 717 23.82 -6.51 -12.44
N ILE A 718 23.26 -7.61 -11.97
CA ILE A 718 23.84 -8.45 -10.92
C ILE A 718 24.08 -9.85 -11.47
N LEU A 719 25.16 -10.51 -11.05
CA LEU A 719 25.54 -11.83 -11.56
C LEU A 719 26.09 -12.72 -10.45
N ASP A 720 25.37 -13.82 -10.21
CA ASP A 720 25.82 -14.92 -9.38
C ASP A 720 26.02 -16.16 -10.27
N MET A 721 27.15 -16.85 -10.14
CA MET A 721 27.45 -18.10 -10.86
C MET A 721 28.35 -19.00 -10.01
N ALA A 722 28.18 -20.32 -10.09
CA ALA A 722 29.00 -21.29 -9.37
C ALA A 722 29.10 -21.03 -7.85
N GLY A 723 28.01 -20.55 -7.26
CA GLY A 723 27.88 -20.36 -5.81
C GLY A 723 28.38 -19.02 -5.29
N VAL A 724 28.88 -18.12 -6.15
CA VAL A 724 29.46 -16.83 -5.72
C VAL A 724 28.91 -15.65 -6.52
N ARG A 725 28.89 -14.47 -5.90
CA ARG A 725 28.52 -13.19 -6.53
C ARG A 725 29.72 -12.58 -7.24
N PHE A 726 29.68 -12.52 -8.57
CA PHE A 726 30.73 -11.93 -9.39
C PHE A 726 30.49 -10.45 -9.66
N PHE A 727 29.25 -10.05 -9.97
CA PHE A 727 28.90 -8.63 -10.07
C PHE A 727 28.03 -8.26 -8.87
N ALA A 728 28.52 -7.33 -8.05
CA ALA A 728 27.88 -6.85 -6.83
C ALA A 728 27.44 -5.40 -7.01
N GLU A 729 26.39 -4.97 -6.30
CA GLU A 729 25.99 -3.57 -6.27
C GLU A 729 26.71 -2.82 -5.14
N THR A 730 26.84 -1.51 -5.30
CA THR A 730 27.42 -0.61 -4.28
C THR A 730 26.40 -0.21 -3.21
N GLY A 731 25.11 -0.43 -3.46
CA GLY A 731 24.02 -0.17 -2.52
C GLY A 731 24.18 -0.89 -1.18
N GLY A 732 23.85 -0.20 -0.07
CA GLY A 732 23.92 -0.76 1.28
C GLY A 732 25.32 -0.78 1.92
N ILE A 733 26.39 -0.42 1.20
CA ILE A 733 27.75 -0.34 1.76
C ILE A 733 27.94 1.04 2.41
N GLU A 734 27.65 1.16 3.69
CA GLU A 734 27.64 2.45 4.40
C GLU A 734 29.00 3.16 4.43
N THR A 735 30.10 2.43 4.29
CA THR A 735 31.46 2.98 4.21
C THR A 735 31.73 3.71 2.88
N LEU A 736 30.89 3.51 1.85
CA LEU A 736 31.03 4.19 0.57
C LEU A 736 30.31 5.56 0.58
N PRO A 737 30.88 6.58 -0.12
CA PRO A 737 30.25 7.87 -0.30
C PRO A 737 28.84 7.74 -0.87
N VAL A 738 27.90 8.53 -0.34
CA VAL A 738 26.49 8.52 -0.77
C VAL A 738 26.36 8.71 -2.28
N MET A 739 27.12 9.65 -2.87
CA MET A 739 27.03 9.92 -4.31
C MET A 739 27.50 8.74 -5.16
N MET A 740 28.49 7.97 -4.69
CA MET A 740 28.90 6.73 -5.37
C MET A 740 27.78 5.71 -5.37
N ARG A 741 27.04 5.58 -4.26
CA ARG A 741 25.91 4.65 -4.15
C ARG A 741 24.67 5.07 -4.92
N ARG A 742 24.53 6.34 -5.30
CA ARG A 742 23.32 6.89 -5.94
C ARG A 742 23.47 7.25 -7.42
N ARG A 743 24.70 7.46 -7.90
CA ARG A 743 24.97 7.82 -9.29
C ARG A 743 25.16 6.58 -10.16
N ALA A 744 24.85 6.69 -11.46
CA ALA A 744 24.95 5.61 -12.42
C ALA A 744 26.38 5.13 -12.64
N ALA A 745 27.38 6.02 -12.57
CA ALA A 745 28.78 5.63 -12.64
C ALA A 745 29.22 4.70 -11.48
N GLY A 746 28.46 4.65 -10.39
CA GLY A 746 28.64 3.76 -9.25
C GLY A 746 27.76 2.51 -9.27
N GLN A 747 27.02 2.27 -10.35
CA GLN A 747 26.19 1.09 -10.57
C GLN A 747 26.79 0.20 -11.66
N ASN A 748 26.23 -1.00 -11.85
CA ASN A 748 26.65 -1.95 -12.88
C ASN A 748 26.05 -1.61 -14.26
N THR A 749 26.15 -0.35 -14.69
CA THR A 749 25.50 0.18 -15.90
C THR A 749 26.46 0.78 -16.95
N ILE A 750 25.91 1.35 -18.02
CA ILE A 750 26.63 2.18 -18.99
C ILE A 750 26.12 3.63 -18.91
N VAL A 751 27.04 4.58 -18.95
CA VAL A 751 26.75 6.02 -18.97
C VAL A 751 27.44 6.70 -20.16
N VAL A 752 26.81 7.75 -20.68
CA VAL A 752 27.33 8.59 -21.77
C VAL A 752 27.65 9.96 -21.21
N ASN A 753 28.84 10.49 -21.51
CA ASN A 753 29.33 11.79 -21.05
C ASN A 753 29.09 12.00 -19.54
N PRO A 754 29.63 11.11 -18.67
CA PRO A 754 29.36 11.19 -17.23
C PRO A 754 29.77 12.55 -16.67
N ALA A 755 28.85 13.23 -15.99
CA ALA A 755 29.11 14.52 -15.38
C ALA A 755 30.05 14.40 -14.17
N ALA A 756 30.71 15.49 -13.79
CA ALA A 756 31.48 15.55 -12.55
C ALA A 756 30.55 15.50 -11.32
N GLU A 757 31.00 14.89 -10.22
CA GLU A 757 30.25 14.91 -8.96
C GLU A 757 30.01 16.36 -8.48
N PRO A 758 28.82 16.68 -7.94
CA PRO A 758 27.70 15.79 -7.60
C PRO A 758 26.60 15.71 -8.67
N ALA A 759 26.85 16.16 -9.91
CA ALA A 759 25.82 16.18 -10.94
C ALA A 759 25.40 14.76 -11.37
N PRO A 760 24.12 14.56 -11.72
CA PRO A 760 23.64 13.25 -12.17
C PRO A 760 24.20 12.89 -13.55
N ASP A 761 24.53 11.62 -13.75
CA ASP A 761 25.06 11.01 -14.99
C ASP A 761 24.04 10.21 -15.78
N GLN A 762 22.84 10.07 -15.23
CA GLN A 762 21.61 9.78 -15.97
C GLN A 762 20.56 10.87 -15.67
N ALA A 763 19.57 11.01 -16.54
CA ALA A 763 18.45 11.91 -16.31
C ALA A 763 17.65 11.44 -15.08
N PRO A 764 17.44 12.30 -14.06
CA PRO A 764 16.78 11.89 -12.80
C PRO A 764 15.34 11.39 -12.96
N HIS A 765 14.64 11.80 -14.02
CA HIS A 765 13.25 11.41 -14.30
C HIS A 765 13.15 10.42 -15.47
N ALA A 766 14.26 9.77 -15.84
CA ALA A 766 14.24 8.74 -16.87
C ALA A 766 13.44 7.52 -16.40
N ASN A 767 12.74 6.88 -17.33
CA ASN A 767 12.12 5.58 -17.10
C ASN A 767 12.62 4.59 -18.16
N ALA A 768 13.61 3.79 -17.80
CA ALA A 768 14.24 2.80 -18.65
C ALA A 768 13.43 1.49 -18.65
N LYS A 769 12.41 1.43 -19.51
CA LYS A 769 11.46 0.31 -19.51
C LYS A 769 12.11 -0.98 -20.01
N ILE A 770 11.76 -2.10 -19.38
CA ILE A 770 11.98 -3.43 -19.96
C ILE A 770 11.02 -3.60 -21.13
N VAL A 771 11.54 -3.48 -22.35
CA VAL A 771 10.76 -3.54 -23.60
C VAL A 771 10.58 -4.96 -24.11
N GLU A 772 11.44 -5.89 -23.69
CA GLU A 772 11.41 -7.28 -24.17
C GLU A 772 11.98 -8.24 -23.13
N MET A 773 11.37 -9.42 -23.02
CA MET A 773 11.95 -10.60 -22.38
C MET A 773 11.40 -11.82 -23.12
N LYS A 774 12.28 -12.57 -23.78
CA LYS A 774 11.89 -13.70 -24.66
C LYS A 774 12.97 -14.76 -24.69
N GLY A 775 12.55 -15.98 -25.02
CA GLY A 775 13.45 -17.10 -25.27
C GLY A 775 12.81 -18.45 -25.02
N ARG A 776 13.68 -19.45 -24.86
CA ARG A 776 13.40 -20.87 -24.66
C ARG A 776 14.20 -21.41 -23.46
N LYS A 777 14.13 -22.71 -23.23
CA LYS A 777 14.71 -23.36 -22.03
C LYS A 777 16.23 -23.19 -21.93
N ASP A 778 16.96 -23.20 -23.04
CA ASP A 778 18.42 -23.14 -23.14
C ASP A 778 18.97 -21.72 -23.43
N HIS A 779 18.09 -20.80 -23.86
CA HIS A 779 18.44 -19.46 -24.34
C HIS A 779 17.35 -18.45 -23.99
N ILE A 780 17.67 -17.41 -23.22
CA ILE A 780 16.72 -16.35 -22.80
C ILE A 780 17.40 -14.99 -22.81
N TYR A 781 16.69 -13.94 -23.17
CA TYR A 781 17.19 -12.57 -23.05
C TYR A 781 16.14 -11.59 -22.55
N ALA A 782 16.61 -10.47 -22.00
CA ALA A 782 15.82 -9.31 -21.64
C ALA A 782 16.48 -8.02 -22.17
N VAL A 783 15.67 -7.00 -22.48
CA VAL A 783 16.13 -5.73 -23.05
C VAL A 783 15.48 -4.56 -22.33
N VAL A 784 16.31 -3.61 -21.91
CA VAL A 784 15.93 -2.30 -21.38
C VAL A 784 16.17 -1.23 -22.43
N ASP A 785 15.20 -0.32 -22.59
CA ASP A 785 15.35 0.90 -23.39
C ASP A 785 16.11 1.96 -22.58
N MET A 786 17.31 2.30 -23.07
CA MET A 786 18.21 3.26 -22.42
C MET A 786 18.10 4.66 -23.03
N THR A 787 17.15 4.89 -23.94
CA THR A 787 17.10 6.14 -24.74
C THR A 787 16.90 7.39 -23.87
N ASP A 788 16.05 7.31 -22.86
CA ASP A 788 15.70 8.47 -22.03
C ASP A 788 16.68 8.69 -20.87
N THR A 789 17.66 7.79 -20.65
CA THR A 789 18.62 7.91 -19.54
C THR A 789 19.62 9.03 -19.75
N ASN A 790 19.85 9.49 -20.98
CA ASN A 790 20.71 10.62 -21.24
C ASN A 790 20.28 11.35 -22.52
N LYS A 791 20.22 12.69 -22.45
CA LYS A 791 19.82 13.54 -23.58
C LYS A 791 20.70 13.39 -24.82
N ASP A 792 21.94 12.91 -24.68
CA ASP A 792 22.89 12.74 -25.77
C ASP A 792 22.67 11.41 -26.54
N ILE A 793 21.83 10.52 -26.02
CA ILE A 793 21.42 9.28 -26.67
C ILE A 793 20.24 9.58 -27.60
N LEU A 794 20.36 9.19 -28.86
CA LEU A 794 19.27 9.23 -29.84
C LEU A 794 18.45 7.93 -29.81
N ARG A 795 19.12 6.80 -29.62
CA ARG A 795 18.51 5.48 -29.42
C ARG A 795 19.46 4.62 -28.60
N GLY A 796 18.99 4.05 -27.49
CA GLY A 796 19.82 3.23 -26.61
C GLY A 796 19.12 1.94 -26.22
N LYS A 797 19.84 0.83 -26.24
CA LYS A 797 19.38 -0.45 -25.68
C LYS A 797 20.49 -1.08 -24.88
N ARG A 798 20.12 -1.65 -23.73
CA ARG A 798 20.93 -2.62 -23.01
C ARG A 798 20.20 -3.95 -22.98
N GLY A 799 20.87 -5.02 -23.40
CA GLY A 799 20.36 -6.38 -23.36
C GLY A 799 21.21 -7.26 -22.46
N VAL A 800 20.56 -8.20 -21.76
CA VAL A 800 21.20 -9.31 -21.06
C VAL A 800 20.66 -10.61 -21.61
N MET A 801 21.53 -11.57 -21.88
CA MET A 801 21.18 -12.86 -22.46
C MET A 801 21.89 -14.00 -21.73
N LEU A 802 21.15 -15.07 -21.44
CA LEU A 802 21.70 -16.37 -21.08
C LEU A 802 21.69 -17.26 -22.33
N THR A 803 22.85 -17.77 -22.72
CA THR A 803 23.05 -18.65 -23.87
C THR A 803 23.90 -19.87 -23.47
N ASP A 804 24.14 -20.78 -24.42
CA ASP A 804 24.93 -22.01 -24.24
C ASP A 804 24.37 -22.87 -23.09
N ASN A 805 23.07 -23.17 -23.17
CA ASN A 805 22.31 -23.82 -22.10
C ASN A 805 22.39 -23.03 -20.78
N ARG A 806 22.28 -21.70 -20.87
CA ARG A 806 22.35 -20.75 -19.75
C ARG A 806 23.68 -20.76 -18.97
N THR A 807 24.76 -21.24 -19.56
CA THR A 807 26.10 -21.23 -18.93
C THR A 807 26.94 -20.01 -19.30
N THR A 808 26.52 -19.25 -20.32
CA THR A 808 27.18 -18.02 -20.75
C THR A 808 26.22 -16.85 -20.60
N VAL A 809 26.67 -15.78 -19.93
CA VAL A 809 25.93 -14.52 -19.79
C VAL A 809 26.50 -13.50 -20.77
N VAL A 810 25.65 -12.81 -21.54
CA VAL A 810 26.06 -11.73 -22.45
C VAL A 810 25.35 -10.45 -22.04
N ILE A 811 26.12 -9.42 -21.69
CA ILE A 811 25.64 -8.04 -21.50
C ILE A 811 26.00 -7.25 -22.75
N GLN A 812 25.04 -6.67 -23.43
CA GLN A 812 25.27 -5.95 -24.69
C GLN A 812 24.61 -4.58 -24.68
N ASP A 813 25.36 -3.56 -25.09
CA ASP A 813 24.92 -2.18 -25.24
C ASP A 813 24.92 -1.77 -26.73
N GLU A 814 23.80 -1.23 -27.19
CA GLU A 814 23.64 -0.65 -28.52
C GLU A 814 23.17 0.80 -28.42
N LEU A 815 24.08 1.74 -28.68
CA LEU A 815 23.80 3.17 -28.59
C LEU A 815 23.98 3.86 -29.94
N VAL A 816 23.11 4.82 -30.23
CA VAL A 816 23.29 5.84 -31.27
C VAL A 816 23.33 7.17 -30.57
N LEU A 817 24.44 7.89 -30.69
CA LEU A 817 24.66 9.19 -30.04
C LEU A 817 24.29 10.33 -30.99
N LYS A 818 23.85 11.46 -30.44
CA LYS A 818 23.56 12.68 -31.21
C LYS A 818 24.82 13.38 -31.72
N ALA A 819 25.93 13.20 -31.01
CA ALA A 819 27.26 13.72 -31.34
C ALA A 819 28.32 12.76 -30.76
N PRO A 820 29.60 12.87 -31.18
CA PRO A 820 30.68 12.14 -30.54
C PRO A 820 30.71 12.37 -29.03
N GLY A 821 30.96 11.31 -28.26
CA GLY A 821 30.97 11.37 -26.81
C GLY A 821 31.67 10.18 -26.18
N GLU A 822 31.96 10.34 -24.90
CA GLU A 822 32.65 9.35 -24.09
C GLU A 822 31.62 8.41 -23.45
N ILE A 823 31.88 7.11 -23.49
CA ILE A 823 31.13 6.12 -22.71
C ILE A 823 31.96 5.60 -21.55
N LEU A 824 31.26 5.25 -20.47
CA LEU A 824 31.79 4.57 -19.31
C LEU A 824 30.87 3.40 -18.98
N TRP A 825 31.35 2.18 -19.21
CA TRP A 825 30.69 0.93 -18.83
C TRP A 825 31.32 0.41 -17.55
N THR A 826 30.53 0.08 -16.53
CA THR A 826 31.04 -0.29 -15.21
C THR A 826 30.37 -1.55 -14.68
N VAL A 827 31.14 -2.38 -13.99
CA VAL A 827 30.66 -3.37 -13.02
C VAL A 827 31.56 -3.37 -11.79
N TYR A 828 30.98 -3.62 -10.62
CA TYR A 828 31.69 -3.77 -9.36
C TYR A 828 31.77 -5.24 -8.97
N THR A 829 32.93 -5.67 -8.51
CA THR A 829 33.19 -7.08 -8.21
C THR A 829 34.01 -7.23 -6.92
N PRO A 830 33.70 -8.21 -6.04
CA PRO A 830 34.59 -8.56 -4.94
C PRO A 830 35.82 -9.35 -5.42
N ALA A 831 35.89 -9.71 -6.70
CA ALA A 831 36.94 -10.54 -7.26
C ALA A 831 38.30 -9.84 -7.33
N GLU A 832 39.34 -10.66 -7.27
CA GLU A 832 40.65 -10.29 -7.78
C GLU A 832 40.60 -10.24 -9.31
N VAL A 833 41.12 -9.16 -9.90
CA VAL A 833 41.00 -8.88 -11.34
C VAL A 833 42.36 -9.01 -12.02
N GLU A 834 42.44 -9.91 -13.00
CA GLU A 834 43.60 -10.05 -13.88
C GLU A 834 43.20 -9.71 -15.33
N LEU A 835 43.89 -8.75 -15.96
CA LEU A 835 43.60 -8.32 -17.33
C LEU A 835 44.52 -9.03 -18.33
N LEU A 836 43.92 -9.76 -19.26
CA LEU A 836 44.61 -10.61 -20.24
C LEU A 836 44.38 -10.12 -21.67
N ASN A 837 45.22 -10.60 -22.59
CA ASN A 837 45.10 -10.35 -24.03
C ASN A 837 44.93 -8.85 -24.40
N GLY A 838 45.85 -8.01 -23.91
CA GLY A 838 45.79 -6.55 -24.14
C GLY A 838 44.55 -5.90 -23.52
N ALA A 839 44.09 -6.43 -22.38
CA ALA A 839 42.88 -6.04 -21.65
C ALA A 839 41.56 -6.24 -22.42
N LYS A 840 41.50 -7.24 -23.30
CA LYS A 840 40.26 -7.70 -23.94
C LYS A 840 39.53 -8.76 -23.13
N ILE A 841 40.23 -9.39 -22.18
CA ILE A 841 39.71 -10.40 -21.28
C ILE A 841 40.01 -9.95 -19.85
N ALA A 842 39.02 -10.04 -18.97
CA ALA A 842 39.21 -9.93 -17.53
C ALA A 842 38.92 -11.28 -16.90
N LYS A 843 39.87 -11.79 -16.13
CA LYS A 843 39.74 -12.99 -15.30
C LYS A 843 39.42 -12.53 -13.88
N LEU A 844 38.26 -12.91 -13.38
CA LEU A 844 37.75 -12.55 -12.06
C LEU A 844 37.79 -13.79 -11.17
N THR A 845 38.54 -13.71 -10.06
CA THR A 845 38.70 -14.83 -9.12
C THR A 845 38.03 -14.49 -7.79
N VAL A 846 37.11 -15.35 -7.33
CA VAL A 846 36.48 -15.30 -6.00
C VAL A 846 36.67 -16.67 -5.35
N GLY A 847 37.58 -16.76 -4.37
CA GLY A 847 38.00 -18.06 -3.82
C GLY A 847 38.55 -18.97 -4.92
N GLU A 848 37.99 -20.17 -5.06
CA GLU A 848 38.37 -21.14 -6.10
C GLU A 848 37.60 -20.96 -7.42
N LYS A 849 36.66 -20.03 -7.49
CA LYS A 849 35.81 -19.83 -8.67
C LYS A 849 36.41 -18.76 -9.58
N VAL A 850 36.46 -19.06 -10.88
CA VAL A 850 37.04 -18.19 -11.89
C VAL A 850 35.99 -17.87 -12.96
N LEU A 851 35.69 -16.59 -13.14
CA LEU A 851 34.85 -16.08 -14.21
C LEU A 851 35.72 -15.39 -15.27
N LYS A 852 35.55 -15.80 -16.52
CA LYS A 852 36.13 -15.12 -17.68
C LYS A 852 35.12 -14.14 -18.25
N CYS A 853 35.48 -12.87 -18.26
CA CYS A 853 34.76 -11.80 -18.97
C CYS A 853 35.52 -11.44 -20.24
N GLN A 854 34.85 -11.41 -21.39
CA GLN A 854 35.45 -11.12 -22.69
C GLN A 854 34.69 -10.01 -23.42
N ILE A 855 35.42 -9.00 -23.90
CA ILE A 855 34.87 -7.93 -24.74
C ILE A 855 34.62 -8.46 -26.15
N GLY A 856 33.42 -8.21 -26.66
CA GLY A 856 33.05 -8.35 -28.05
C GLY A 856 32.53 -7.03 -28.63
N GLY A 857 32.59 -6.89 -29.96
CA GLY A 857 32.22 -5.65 -30.62
C GLY A 857 33.23 -4.53 -30.37
N PHE A 858 32.93 -3.33 -30.86
CA PHE A 858 33.69 -2.08 -30.71
C PHE A 858 35.20 -2.22 -30.45
N GLY A 859 36.00 -2.38 -31.51
CA GLY A 859 37.42 -2.77 -31.44
C GLY A 859 38.34 -1.92 -30.54
N LYS A 860 37.96 -0.68 -30.21
CA LYS A 860 38.72 0.20 -29.30
C LYS A 860 38.53 -0.11 -27.81
N ALA A 861 37.47 -0.83 -27.41
CA ALA A 861 37.16 -1.09 -26.01
C ALA A 861 38.23 -1.94 -25.33
N LYS A 862 38.66 -1.55 -24.13
CA LYS A 862 39.57 -2.31 -23.26
C LYS A 862 39.07 -2.22 -21.83
N PHE A 863 39.22 -3.30 -21.09
CA PHE A 863 39.00 -3.28 -19.65
C PHE A 863 40.08 -2.45 -18.95
N ALA A 864 39.67 -1.82 -17.86
CA ALA A 864 40.52 -1.28 -16.81
C ALA A 864 39.92 -1.69 -15.46
N ALA A 865 40.75 -1.73 -14.44
CA ALA A 865 40.34 -2.12 -13.10
C ALA A 865 40.92 -1.15 -12.06
N GLU A 866 40.14 -0.82 -11.04
CA GLU A 866 40.51 0.09 -9.97
C GLU A 866 39.94 -0.41 -8.64
N LYS A 867 40.76 -0.48 -7.58
CA LYS A 867 40.27 -0.85 -6.25
C LYS A 867 39.45 0.30 -5.68
N VAL A 868 38.28 -0.01 -5.12
CA VAL A 868 37.41 1.00 -4.50
C VAL A 868 37.85 1.22 -3.06
N GLU A 869 38.25 2.44 -2.73
CA GLU A 869 38.60 2.80 -1.35
C GLU A 869 37.43 2.56 -0.38
N ASN A 870 37.74 2.12 0.84
CA ASN A 870 36.77 1.82 1.91
C ASN A 870 35.75 0.71 1.58
N SER A 871 36.08 -0.19 0.65
CA SER A 871 35.33 -1.43 0.42
C SER A 871 36.21 -2.56 -0.10
N ASP A 872 35.68 -3.78 -0.11
CA ASP A 872 36.35 -4.93 -0.72
C ASP A 872 36.14 -5.00 -2.24
N LEU A 873 35.45 -4.04 -2.84
CA LEU A 873 35.11 -4.05 -4.25
C LEU A 873 36.25 -3.54 -5.13
N THR A 874 36.32 -4.10 -6.33
CA THR A 874 37.10 -3.62 -7.47
C THR A 874 36.12 -3.16 -8.54
N ARG A 875 36.33 -1.98 -9.09
CA ARG A 875 35.60 -1.46 -10.25
C ARG A 875 36.26 -1.97 -11.52
N LEU A 876 35.57 -2.82 -12.29
CA LEU A 876 35.95 -3.20 -13.64
C LEU A 876 35.19 -2.32 -14.62
N TYR A 877 35.88 -1.62 -15.53
CA TYR A 877 35.24 -0.66 -16.41
C TYR A 877 35.84 -0.62 -17.81
N ILE A 878 35.08 -0.06 -18.75
CA ILE A 878 35.50 0.27 -20.12
C ILE A 878 35.21 1.74 -20.35
N LYS A 879 36.25 2.49 -20.73
CA LYS A 879 36.16 3.90 -21.07
C LYS A 879 36.56 4.09 -22.53
N ALA A 880 35.69 4.67 -23.36
CA ALA A 880 35.99 4.84 -24.78
C ALA A 880 35.25 5.98 -25.48
N GLU A 881 35.87 6.56 -26.50
CA GLU A 881 35.29 7.57 -27.38
C GLU A 881 34.43 6.93 -28.49
N VAL A 882 33.17 7.32 -28.58
CA VAL A 882 32.19 6.85 -29.56
C VAL A 882 31.85 8.00 -30.50
N LYS A 883 32.01 7.80 -31.81
CA LYS A 883 31.73 8.85 -32.82
C LYS A 883 30.23 9.07 -33.02
N ASP A 884 29.49 8.00 -33.25
CA ASP A 884 28.05 8.04 -33.55
C ASP A 884 27.33 6.76 -33.13
N ARG A 885 27.95 5.58 -33.31
CA ARG A 885 27.34 4.28 -32.95
C ARG A 885 28.25 3.42 -32.09
N LEU A 886 27.66 2.79 -31.08
CA LEU A 886 28.28 1.78 -30.22
C LEU A 886 27.52 0.47 -30.36
N ARG A 887 28.26 -0.63 -30.55
CA ARG A 887 27.83 -1.98 -30.23
C ARG A 887 28.95 -2.66 -29.45
N LEU A 888 28.73 -2.84 -28.16
CA LEU A 888 29.69 -3.41 -27.22
C LEU A 888 29.02 -4.56 -26.49
N SER A 889 29.69 -5.70 -26.39
CA SER A 889 29.25 -6.81 -25.54
C SER A 889 30.33 -7.19 -24.54
N VAL A 890 29.92 -7.65 -23.36
CA VAL A 890 30.74 -8.35 -22.39
C VAL A 890 30.10 -9.71 -22.16
N ALA A 891 30.77 -10.77 -22.62
CA ALA A 891 30.36 -12.14 -22.38
C ALA A 891 31.10 -12.70 -21.15
N ALA A 892 30.39 -13.39 -20.27
CA ALA A 892 30.89 -13.94 -19.02
C ALA A 892 30.56 -15.43 -18.91
N LYS A 893 31.55 -16.24 -18.55
CA LYS A 893 31.40 -17.69 -18.33
C LYS A 893 32.34 -18.17 -17.24
N VAL A 894 31.87 -19.09 -16.39
CA VAL A 894 32.73 -19.76 -15.40
C VAL A 894 33.64 -20.75 -16.13
N ILE A 895 34.93 -20.70 -15.82
CA ILE A 895 35.96 -21.49 -16.50
C ILE A 895 36.50 -22.54 -15.54
N GLY A 896 36.59 -23.79 -16.01
CA GLY A 896 37.16 -24.90 -15.26
C GLY A 896 38.68 -24.88 -15.20
N GLU A 897 39.29 -25.67 -14.31
CA GLU A 897 40.74 -25.84 -14.29
C GLU A 897 41.25 -26.38 -15.63
N GLY A 898 42.22 -25.68 -16.23
CA GLY A 898 42.86 -26.08 -17.50
C GLY A 898 42.10 -25.69 -18.78
N GLU A 899 40.96 -25.01 -18.69
CA GLU A 899 40.24 -24.51 -19.86
C GLU A 899 40.94 -23.29 -20.53
N ASP A 900 40.86 -23.23 -21.85
CA ASP A 900 41.59 -22.25 -22.66
C ASP A 900 40.91 -20.86 -22.66
N PHE A 901 41.62 -19.87 -22.11
CA PHE A 901 41.21 -18.47 -22.13
C PHE A 901 41.19 -17.86 -23.55
N ALA A 902 41.76 -18.51 -24.57
CA ALA A 902 41.70 -18.04 -25.96
C ALA A 902 40.34 -18.30 -26.64
N GLN A 903 39.54 -19.28 -26.19
CA GLN A 903 38.26 -19.59 -26.83
C GLN A 903 37.29 -18.40 -26.75
N LYS A 904 36.70 -18.02 -27.89
CA LYS A 904 35.69 -16.96 -27.94
C LYS A 904 34.39 -17.40 -27.25
N LEU A 905 33.84 -16.56 -26.40
CA LEU A 905 32.60 -16.85 -25.65
C LEU A 905 31.34 -16.52 -26.44
N TYR A 906 31.37 -15.51 -27.31
CA TYR A 906 30.17 -15.04 -28.00
C TYR A 906 30.51 -14.28 -29.30
N ASP A 907 29.76 -14.56 -30.36
CA ASP A 907 29.79 -13.83 -31.62
C ASP A 907 28.74 -12.71 -31.62
N VAL A 908 29.23 -11.46 -31.60
CA VAL A 908 28.36 -10.28 -31.43
C VAL A 908 27.39 -10.10 -32.61
N THR A 909 26.12 -10.29 -32.34
CA THR A 909 24.99 -10.02 -33.25
C THR A 909 24.15 -8.84 -32.75
N PRO A 910 23.34 -8.18 -33.60
CA PRO A 910 22.40 -7.17 -33.13
C PRO A 910 21.43 -7.70 -32.06
N ILE A 911 21.09 -6.90 -31.04
CA ILE A 911 20.05 -7.29 -30.05
C ILE A 911 18.73 -7.64 -30.76
N SER A 912 18.41 -6.98 -31.88
CA SER A 912 17.21 -7.24 -32.65
C SER A 912 17.12 -8.65 -33.25
N THR A 913 18.25 -9.38 -33.35
CA THR A 913 18.29 -10.74 -33.88
C THR A 913 18.39 -11.80 -32.80
N TRP A 914 18.44 -11.43 -31.51
CA TRP A 914 18.50 -12.40 -30.40
C TRP A 914 17.26 -13.30 -30.33
N GLY A 915 16.13 -12.87 -30.88
CA GLY A 915 14.93 -13.69 -31.00
C GLY A 915 14.89 -14.60 -32.23
N ASP A 916 15.79 -14.43 -33.20
CA ASP A 916 15.77 -15.09 -34.50
C ASP A 916 16.63 -16.38 -34.53
N ALA A 917 17.35 -16.69 -33.45
CA ALA A 917 18.14 -17.92 -33.36
C ALA A 917 17.19 -19.13 -33.24
N GLU A 918 16.82 -19.74 -34.38
CA GLU A 918 16.02 -20.97 -34.47
C GLU A 918 16.71 -22.16 -33.77
#